data_AF-A0AA92V871-F1
#
_entry.id   AF-A0AA92V871-F1
#
_cell.length_a   1.000
_cell.length_b   1.000
_cell.length_c   1.000
_cell.angle_alpha   90.00
_cell.angle_beta   90.00
_cell.angle_gamma   90.00
#
_symmetry.space_group_name_H-M   'P 1'
#
loop_
_entity.id
_entity.type
_entity.pdbx_description
1 polymer ?
#
loop_
_entity_poly.entity_id
_entity_poly.type
_entity_poly.pdbx_seq_one_letter_code
_entity_poly.pdbx_strand_id
1 'polypeptide(L)'
;MPLHSSKIWLNAQKYLFLQEIINLITNNMKTNFVKSRWLFTMLLFVTTMIMPTMMLAKSINPTKPKGDGKAEPYQISTAAELYWFAGLVNGTLPGEKKDVSANAKLMNDITVNEGVLDEHKNLVSGKEFIPWTPIGTSYSDDKAYSGTFEGNKHTISGLYFFNKTRSCQVGLFGYIGAKGKLSDVGVLDSYFQFNAVGGVVCGSNNGVLQNCSNSSTVFGTDERAIIGGVCGLNNGTVRDCKNTGSVRGHETIGGVCGYNNYSGIIENSFNEGTFSETVESVGGVCGENSGTIKSCYNTASVSGTGDKLGGMCGDNSGTITNCFNEGTVSGRCYVGGVCGINSEGVITNCFNKGTVSGADFSVGGVCGYGYGDTTKNCYYLSGTATRGIGGKYDVSGKAEERSKEQFKSGEVAWLLNGSTSVPTEGSTLAWYQKLGENGDEYPVLTPKDGNTVYNNYYTCSDKQVNIFSNTEANAHEKYDKHDKGTETLLANGLYSFTCKRCQANFVYIKDFCGIKDKNIELTVEPDGSYTAAEPVDINDNTPYNSPVDFTATTLNYTRNYLGADQWQAVYVPFEANATDWTDKGITVASINNFHEYEKKDGSGYETVLEVKKATSGAFEANTPYLLRTKDNGSKTITINNAKLHKASSETYYCMSMTRQYDFTGIYTRQSGLGQDGSSVAVYALNKQGLIAPLDASKEVGAQRWYLTVSNRNGSNISQASKSRSINIDEVGEGATTAIKGIQVITNNEADNTSLNGIYDLQGRKLSKEPTHGIYIKNGKKYVK
;
A
#
# COMPACT_ATOMS: atom_id res chain seq x y z
N MET A 1 119.44 -40.35 30.79
CA MET A 1 119.04 -41.39 29.82
C MET A 1 117.59 -41.75 30.06
N PRO A 2 116.79 -41.82 28.99
CA PRO A 2 115.33 -41.84 29.02
C PRO A 2 114.79 -43.28 29.24
N LEU A 3 113.46 -43.42 29.34
CA LEU A 3 112.66 -44.67 29.39
C LEU A 3 112.01 -45.04 30.73
N HIS A 4 111.72 -44.07 31.61
CA HIS A 4 110.79 -44.27 32.73
C HIS A 4 109.73 -43.16 32.90
N SER A 5 109.46 -42.32 31.86
CA SER A 5 108.37 -41.32 31.93
C SER A 5 107.18 -41.59 31.00
N SER A 6 107.29 -42.51 30.04
CA SER A 6 106.20 -42.83 29.10
C SER A 6 105.17 -43.83 29.66
N LYS A 7 105.55 -44.69 30.62
CA LYS A 7 104.60 -45.59 31.31
C LYS A 7 103.81 -44.91 32.44
N ILE A 8 104.37 -43.87 33.06
CA ILE A 8 103.70 -43.12 34.14
C ILE A 8 102.67 -42.14 33.56
N TRP A 9 102.97 -41.49 32.44
CA TRP A 9 102.02 -40.62 31.73
C TRP A 9 100.86 -41.39 31.10
N LEU A 10 101.09 -42.57 30.54
CA LEU A 10 100.02 -43.40 29.97
C LEU A 10 99.09 -44.00 31.04
N ASN A 11 99.61 -44.31 32.23
CA ASN A 11 98.80 -44.77 33.36
C ASN A 11 98.04 -43.62 34.04
N ALA A 12 98.62 -42.41 34.12
CA ALA A 12 97.93 -41.23 34.63
C ALA A 12 96.79 -40.77 33.70
N GLN A 13 97.00 -40.79 32.38
CA GLN A 13 95.92 -40.53 31.41
C GLN A 13 94.83 -41.60 31.44
N LYS A 14 95.18 -42.89 31.59
CA LYS A 14 94.18 -43.95 31.78
C LYS A 14 93.41 -43.79 33.08
N TYR A 15 94.05 -43.34 34.16
CA TYR A 15 93.37 -43.08 35.44
C TYR A 15 92.43 -41.88 35.35
N LEU A 16 92.87 -40.78 34.72
CA LEU A 16 92.03 -39.60 34.47
C LEU A 16 90.84 -39.92 33.56
N PHE A 17 91.05 -40.69 32.50
CA PHE A 17 89.97 -41.10 31.59
C PHE A 17 88.99 -42.09 32.26
N LEU A 18 89.50 -43.01 33.09
CA LEU A 18 88.66 -43.91 33.89
C LEU A 18 87.87 -43.13 34.96
N GLN A 19 88.46 -42.09 35.55
CA GLN A 19 87.83 -41.25 36.57
C GLN A 19 86.80 -40.29 35.94
N GLU A 20 87.01 -39.82 34.71
CA GLU A 20 86.00 -39.12 33.91
C GLU A 20 84.85 -40.04 33.50
N ILE A 21 85.12 -41.29 33.08
CA ILE A 21 84.07 -42.28 32.78
C ILE A 21 83.29 -42.66 34.05
N ILE A 22 83.97 -42.86 35.19
CA ILE A 22 83.31 -43.14 36.48
C ILE A 22 82.49 -41.93 36.93
N ASN A 23 82.97 -40.70 36.77
CA ASN A 23 82.20 -39.49 37.08
C ASN A 23 81.02 -39.30 36.13
N LEU A 24 81.15 -39.64 34.84
CA LEU A 24 80.07 -39.59 33.86
C LEU A 24 79.00 -40.65 34.15
N ILE A 25 79.40 -41.87 34.50
CA ILE A 25 78.50 -42.97 34.91
C ILE A 25 77.86 -42.67 36.27
N THR A 26 78.59 -42.09 37.23
CA THR A 26 78.06 -41.72 38.55
C THR A 26 77.13 -40.51 38.47
N ASN A 27 77.40 -39.54 37.59
CA ASN A 27 76.50 -38.42 37.32
C ASN A 27 75.27 -38.85 36.50
N ASN A 28 75.40 -39.77 35.55
CA ASN A 28 74.26 -40.40 34.86
C ASN A 28 73.43 -41.28 35.79
N MET A 29 74.05 -42.04 36.70
CA MET A 29 73.32 -42.79 37.73
C MET A 29 72.67 -41.87 38.75
N LYS A 30 73.30 -40.78 39.20
CA LYS A 30 72.67 -39.79 40.09
C LYS A 30 71.55 -39.02 39.39
N THR A 31 71.70 -38.62 38.13
CA THR A 31 70.61 -37.99 37.37
C THR A 31 69.51 -38.98 37.01
N ASN A 32 69.79 -40.26 36.75
CA ASN A 32 68.77 -41.29 36.54
C ASN A 32 68.12 -41.76 37.84
N PHE A 33 68.81 -41.73 38.98
CA PHE A 33 68.25 -42.05 40.30
C PHE A 33 67.50 -40.86 40.91
N VAL A 34 67.88 -39.62 40.58
CA VAL A 34 67.09 -38.42 40.89
C VAL A 34 65.93 -38.29 39.91
N LYS A 35 66.08 -38.61 38.62
CA LYS A 35 64.95 -38.72 37.67
C LYS A 35 64.04 -39.90 37.97
N SER A 36 64.53 -41.00 38.53
CA SER A 36 63.75 -42.18 38.96
C SER A 36 63.14 -42.00 40.35
N ARG A 37 63.80 -41.32 41.30
CA ARG A 37 63.16 -40.83 42.53
C ARG A 37 62.13 -39.76 42.22
N TRP A 38 62.40 -38.83 41.31
CA TRP A 38 61.37 -37.92 40.80
C TRP A 38 60.31 -38.70 40.04
N LEU A 39 60.62 -39.71 39.23
CA LEU A 39 59.59 -40.51 38.56
C LEU A 39 58.76 -41.34 39.55
N PHE A 40 59.31 -41.84 40.65
CA PHE A 40 58.61 -42.66 41.65
C PHE A 40 57.91 -41.82 42.72
N THR A 41 58.47 -40.71 43.19
CA THR A 41 57.73 -39.75 44.04
C THR A 41 56.72 -38.98 43.20
N MET A 42 56.99 -38.72 41.93
CA MET A 42 55.99 -38.19 41.00
C MET A 42 55.04 -39.29 40.53
N LEU A 43 55.34 -40.59 40.48
CA LEU A 43 54.33 -41.65 40.27
C LEU A 43 53.45 -41.85 41.50
N LEU A 44 54.02 -41.78 42.72
CA LEU A 44 53.26 -41.88 43.97
C LEU A 44 52.49 -40.59 44.30
N PHE A 45 52.94 -39.42 43.80
CA PHE A 45 52.15 -38.17 43.82
C PHE A 45 51.29 -37.97 42.56
N VAL A 46 51.51 -38.63 41.42
CA VAL A 46 50.63 -38.55 40.22
C VAL A 46 49.54 -39.60 40.27
N THR A 47 49.71 -40.70 41.02
CA THR A 47 48.61 -41.61 41.37
C THR A 47 47.80 -41.15 42.59
N THR A 48 48.21 -40.08 43.28
CA THR A 48 47.42 -39.47 44.38
C THR A 48 47.12 -37.96 44.24
N MET A 49 47.72 -37.24 43.28
CA MET A 49 47.42 -35.83 42.96
C MET A 49 47.25 -35.52 41.47
N ILE A 50 47.09 -36.54 40.60
CA ILE A 50 46.41 -36.39 39.31
C ILE A 50 45.51 -37.61 39.07
N MET A 51 44.67 -37.94 40.05
CA MET A 51 43.28 -37.88 39.65
C MET A 51 43.04 -36.37 39.49
N PRO A 52 42.68 -35.85 38.31
CA PRO A 52 41.73 -34.75 38.39
C PRO A 52 40.70 -35.29 39.38
N THR A 53 40.23 -34.50 40.34
CA THR A 53 38.81 -34.65 40.60
C THR A 53 38.17 -34.51 39.21
N MET A 54 38.05 -35.62 38.46
CA MET A 54 36.83 -36.00 37.81
C MET A 54 35.88 -35.88 38.99
N MET A 55 35.40 -34.65 39.21
CA MET A 55 34.09 -34.42 39.75
C MET A 55 33.30 -35.41 38.94
N LEU A 56 32.95 -36.54 39.56
CA LEU A 56 32.14 -37.56 38.92
C LEU A 56 30.97 -36.75 38.42
N ALA A 57 30.89 -36.55 37.09
CA ALA A 57 29.84 -35.76 36.50
C ALA A 57 28.55 -36.27 37.14
N LYS A 58 27.79 -35.35 37.75
CA LYS A 58 26.59 -35.71 38.50
C LYS A 58 25.81 -36.70 37.64
N SER A 59 25.64 -37.91 38.13
CA SER A 59 25.11 -39.03 37.36
C SER A 59 23.86 -39.56 38.05
N ILE A 60 22.99 -40.13 37.23
CA ILE A 60 21.75 -40.75 37.69
C ILE A 60 21.86 -42.25 37.46
N ASN A 61 21.54 -43.04 38.48
CA ASN A 61 21.51 -44.49 38.35
C ASN A 61 20.21 -44.90 37.66
N PRO A 62 20.26 -45.45 36.44
CA PRO A 62 19.04 -45.79 35.70
C PRO A 62 18.23 -46.89 36.41
N THR A 63 16.92 -46.71 36.51
CA THR A 63 16.01 -47.69 37.15
C THR A 63 14.97 -48.18 36.16
N LYS A 64 14.75 -49.49 36.09
CA LYS A 64 13.77 -50.08 35.15
C LYS A 64 12.34 -49.68 35.54
N PRO A 65 11.57 -49.02 34.64
CA PRO A 65 10.17 -48.71 34.86
C PRO A 65 9.29 -49.96 34.76
N LYS A 66 8.04 -49.86 35.24
CA LYS A 66 7.01 -50.90 35.01
C LYS A 66 6.63 -50.97 33.54
N GLY A 67 6.28 -52.16 33.06
CA GLY A 67 5.90 -52.44 31.67
C GLY A 67 6.88 -53.38 30.97
N ASP A 68 6.54 -53.80 29.76
CA ASP A 68 7.38 -54.64 28.90
C ASP A 68 7.84 -53.93 27.61
N GLY A 69 7.39 -52.69 27.40
CA GLY A 69 7.69 -51.88 26.23
C GLY A 69 7.00 -52.36 24.96
N LYS A 70 6.06 -53.32 25.05
CA LYS A 70 5.34 -53.90 23.92
C LYS A 70 3.84 -53.75 24.12
N ALA A 71 3.21 -54.74 24.75
CA ALA A 71 1.79 -54.71 25.06
C ALA A 71 1.50 -53.70 26.18
N GLU A 72 2.41 -53.59 27.14
CA GLU A 72 2.38 -52.62 28.23
C GLU A 72 3.55 -51.64 28.07
N PRO A 73 3.30 -50.42 27.57
CA PRO A 73 4.33 -49.39 27.45
C PRO A 73 5.04 -49.16 28.79
N TYR A 74 6.35 -48.89 28.74
CA TYR A 74 7.11 -48.53 29.92
C TYR A 74 6.55 -47.26 30.57
N GLN A 75 6.22 -47.33 31.85
CA GLN A 75 5.62 -46.24 32.63
C GLN A 75 6.71 -45.40 33.31
N ILE A 76 7.04 -44.25 32.74
CA ILE A 76 8.12 -43.38 33.21
C ILE A 76 7.55 -42.33 34.17
N SER A 77 7.93 -42.41 35.44
CA SER A 77 7.48 -41.50 36.51
C SER A 77 8.61 -40.69 37.14
N THR A 78 9.86 -41.03 36.83
CA THR A 78 11.07 -40.42 37.41
C THR A 78 12.18 -40.19 36.38
N ALA A 79 13.12 -39.31 36.70
CA ALA A 79 14.32 -39.10 35.88
C ALA A 79 15.15 -40.38 35.71
N ALA A 80 15.25 -41.22 36.76
CA ALA A 80 16.02 -42.47 36.70
C ALA A 80 15.41 -43.47 35.70
N GLU A 81 14.09 -43.52 35.59
CA GLU A 81 13.37 -44.34 34.60
C GLU A 81 13.50 -43.78 33.19
N LEU A 82 13.49 -42.46 33.02
CA LEU A 82 13.73 -41.82 31.73
C LEU A 82 15.14 -42.16 31.20
N TYR A 83 16.16 -42.07 32.06
CA TYR A 83 17.53 -42.44 31.72
C TYR A 83 17.69 -43.94 31.45
N TRP A 84 16.92 -44.79 32.14
CA TRP A 84 16.89 -46.22 31.85
C TRP A 84 16.30 -46.47 30.46
N PHE A 85 15.18 -45.83 30.13
CA PHE A 85 14.57 -45.97 28.81
C PHE A 85 15.51 -45.51 27.70
N ALA A 86 16.22 -44.39 27.90
CA ALA A 86 17.25 -43.94 26.98
C ALA A 86 18.37 -44.97 26.81
N GLY A 87 18.81 -45.59 27.91
CA GLY A 87 19.82 -46.63 27.88
C GLY A 87 19.36 -47.92 27.19
N LEU A 88 18.09 -48.30 27.33
CA LEU A 88 17.49 -49.45 26.64
C LEU A 88 17.51 -49.25 25.12
N VAL A 89 17.01 -48.10 24.66
CA VAL A 89 16.96 -47.76 23.23
C VAL A 89 18.37 -47.66 22.64
N ASN A 90 19.29 -47.04 23.38
CA ASN A 90 20.67 -46.83 22.91
C ASN A 90 21.56 -48.08 23.07
N GLY A 91 21.12 -49.09 23.84
CA GLY A 91 21.88 -50.32 24.09
C GLY A 91 23.06 -50.12 25.04
N THR A 92 22.95 -49.20 26.00
CA THR A 92 24.01 -48.88 26.97
C THR A 92 23.79 -49.50 28.35
N LEU A 93 22.63 -50.14 28.58
CA LEU A 93 22.33 -50.82 29.84
C LEU A 93 23.01 -52.19 29.94
N PRO A 94 23.73 -52.49 31.03
CA PRO A 94 24.27 -53.82 31.27
C PRO A 94 23.14 -54.86 31.45
N GLY A 95 23.21 -55.97 30.72
CA GLY A 95 22.28 -57.10 30.88
C GLY A 95 20.90 -56.93 30.25
N GLU A 96 20.58 -55.76 29.71
CA GLU A 96 19.33 -55.51 28.98
C GLU A 96 19.61 -55.54 27.47
N LYS A 97 18.75 -56.23 26.71
CA LYS A 97 18.89 -56.27 25.24
C LYS A 97 18.38 -54.95 24.69
N LYS A 98 19.20 -54.31 23.84
CA LYS A 98 18.81 -53.10 23.09
C LYS A 98 17.45 -53.27 22.41
N ASP A 99 16.58 -52.28 22.57
CA ASP A 99 15.26 -52.27 21.94
C ASP A 99 14.89 -50.86 21.47
N VAL A 100 15.07 -50.60 20.18
CA VAL A 100 14.71 -49.33 19.55
C VAL A 100 13.21 -49.18 19.29
N SER A 101 12.44 -50.26 19.43
CA SER A 101 10.99 -50.30 19.18
C SER A 101 10.17 -50.21 20.46
N ALA A 102 10.82 -50.11 21.62
CA ALA A 102 10.16 -50.07 22.91
C ALA A 102 9.20 -48.86 23.03
N ASN A 103 7.98 -49.14 23.46
CA ASN A 103 6.96 -48.14 23.75
C ASN A 103 7.12 -47.62 25.18
N ALA A 104 6.86 -46.33 25.40
CA ALA A 104 6.86 -45.71 26.72
C ALA A 104 5.77 -44.65 26.85
N LYS A 105 5.37 -44.36 28.09
CA LYS A 105 4.49 -43.25 28.42
C LYS A 105 4.95 -42.55 29.70
N LEU A 106 4.83 -41.23 29.73
CA LEU A 106 5.02 -40.47 30.96
C LEU A 106 3.80 -40.61 31.87
N MET A 107 4.07 -40.75 33.16
CA MET A 107 3.04 -40.81 34.20
C MET A 107 3.01 -39.55 35.06
N ASN A 108 4.09 -38.76 35.05
CA ASN A 108 4.28 -37.53 35.80
C ASN A 108 5.14 -36.55 34.98
N ASP A 109 5.15 -35.29 35.39
CA ASP A 109 6.20 -34.35 35.00
C ASP A 109 7.55 -34.82 35.55
N ILE A 110 8.60 -34.74 34.73
CA ILE A 110 9.95 -35.22 35.04
C ILE A 110 10.90 -34.04 35.09
N THR A 111 11.55 -33.81 36.23
CA THR A 111 12.64 -32.83 36.37
C THR A 111 13.97 -33.56 36.57
N VAL A 112 14.94 -33.33 35.68
CA VAL A 112 16.28 -33.92 35.76
C VAL A 112 17.26 -33.02 36.51
N ASN A 113 17.28 -31.73 36.14
CA ASN A 113 18.04 -30.68 36.78
C ASN A 113 17.12 -29.49 37.07
N GLU A 114 17.40 -28.71 38.11
CA GLU A 114 16.62 -27.51 38.45
C GLU A 114 17.37 -26.22 38.10
N GLY A 115 16.68 -25.32 37.38
CA GLY A 115 17.19 -24.00 37.04
C GLY A 115 18.40 -24.10 36.14
N VAL A 116 18.22 -24.77 35.00
CA VAL A 116 19.22 -24.86 33.93
C VAL A 116 19.32 -23.54 33.18
N LEU A 117 18.19 -22.87 32.98
CA LEU A 117 18.10 -21.58 32.30
C LEU A 117 17.87 -20.42 33.27
N ASP A 118 18.43 -19.26 32.94
CA ASP A 118 18.09 -17.99 33.58
C ASP A 118 16.81 -17.37 32.98
N GLU A 119 16.41 -16.19 33.48
CA GLU A 119 15.23 -15.46 32.98
C GLU A 119 15.35 -15.04 31.50
N HIS A 120 16.57 -14.96 30.98
CA HIS A 120 16.88 -14.64 29.59
C HIS A 120 17.14 -15.89 28.74
N LYS A 121 16.80 -17.08 29.25
CA LYS A 121 16.96 -18.37 28.57
C LYS A 121 18.43 -18.74 28.28
N ASN A 122 19.40 -18.15 28.98
CA ASN A 122 20.81 -18.57 28.91
C ASN A 122 21.10 -19.69 29.91
N LEU A 123 22.14 -20.47 29.62
CA LEU A 123 22.64 -21.48 30.55
C LEU A 123 23.16 -20.82 31.84
N VAL A 124 22.65 -21.27 32.99
CA VAL A 124 23.13 -20.82 34.30
C VAL A 124 24.57 -21.28 34.53
N SER A 125 25.46 -20.35 34.87
CA SER A 125 26.88 -20.62 35.15
C SER A 125 27.12 -21.12 36.58
N GLY A 126 28.20 -21.88 36.79
CA GLY A 126 28.65 -22.29 38.13
C GLY A 126 27.87 -23.43 38.78
N LYS A 127 26.94 -24.07 38.05
CA LYS A 127 26.24 -25.30 38.47
C LYS A 127 26.74 -26.51 37.68
N GLU A 128 26.80 -27.67 38.34
CA GLU A 128 26.99 -28.96 37.67
C GLU A 128 25.64 -29.60 37.37
N PHE A 129 25.40 -29.87 36.09
CA PHE A 129 24.17 -30.51 35.62
C PHE A 129 24.42 -31.96 35.23
N ILE A 130 23.42 -32.82 35.46
CA ILE A 130 23.42 -34.19 34.97
C ILE A 130 23.31 -34.15 33.43
N PRO A 131 24.29 -34.68 32.68
CA PRO A 131 24.26 -34.65 31.23
C PRO A 131 23.16 -35.56 30.68
N TRP A 132 22.52 -35.14 29.61
CA TRP A 132 21.55 -35.90 28.84
C TRP A 132 22.22 -36.59 27.66
N THR A 133 21.78 -37.81 27.35
CA THR A 133 22.13 -38.50 26.09
C THR A 133 20.85 -38.69 25.29
N PRO A 134 20.76 -38.15 24.05
CA PRO A 134 19.56 -38.28 23.22
C PRO A 134 19.14 -39.73 22.99
N ILE A 135 17.82 -39.96 22.94
CA ILE A 135 17.24 -41.27 22.65
C ILE A 135 17.25 -41.51 21.13
N GLY A 136 17.86 -42.60 20.70
CA GLY A 136 18.06 -42.90 19.29
C GLY A 136 19.09 -41.96 18.66
N THR A 137 20.27 -42.45 18.35
CA THR A 137 21.46 -41.59 18.18
C THR A 137 21.92 -41.40 16.74
N SER A 138 21.30 -42.08 15.76
CA SER A 138 21.64 -41.91 14.34
C SER A 138 20.58 -42.51 13.43
N TYR A 139 20.73 -42.30 12.11
CA TYR A 139 19.82 -42.77 11.06
C TYR A 139 19.79 -44.29 10.84
N SER A 140 20.75 -45.06 11.35
CA SER A 140 20.76 -46.51 11.13
C SER A 140 19.57 -47.18 11.81
N ASP A 141 18.94 -48.16 11.15
CA ASP A 141 17.71 -48.82 11.65
C ASP A 141 17.89 -49.42 13.04
N ASP A 142 19.11 -49.84 13.39
CA ASP A 142 19.42 -50.38 14.71
C ASP A 142 19.57 -49.30 15.79
N LYS A 143 19.63 -48.01 15.44
CA LYS A 143 19.82 -46.86 16.35
C LYS A 143 18.70 -45.82 16.27
N ALA A 144 17.90 -45.80 15.21
CA ALA A 144 16.75 -44.91 15.07
C ALA A 144 15.59 -45.37 15.96
N TYR A 145 15.01 -44.47 16.73
CA TYR A 145 13.85 -44.82 17.57
C TYR A 145 12.63 -45.13 16.70
N SER A 146 12.01 -46.30 16.89
CA SER A 146 10.90 -46.80 16.08
C SER A 146 9.67 -47.19 16.90
N GLY A 147 9.69 -46.98 18.21
CA GLY A 147 8.56 -47.19 19.11
C GLY A 147 7.64 -45.96 19.23
N THR A 148 6.67 -46.05 20.13
CA THR A 148 5.78 -44.95 20.50
C THR A 148 6.11 -44.42 21.89
N PHE A 149 6.33 -43.12 22.00
CA PHE A 149 6.52 -42.40 23.25
C PHE A 149 5.38 -41.40 23.46
N GLU A 150 4.54 -41.65 24.46
CA GLU A 150 3.40 -40.80 24.80
C GLU A 150 3.74 -39.95 26.04
N GLY A 151 3.86 -38.64 25.86
CA GLY A 151 4.04 -37.72 26.98
C GLY A 151 2.80 -37.59 27.86
N ASN A 152 1.62 -37.99 27.38
CA ASN A 152 0.36 -37.93 28.13
C ASN A 152 0.10 -36.54 28.76
N LYS A 153 0.50 -35.47 28.05
CA LYS A 153 0.46 -34.06 28.46
C LYS A 153 1.38 -33.69 29.62
N HIS A 154 2.28 -34.58 30.02
CA HIS A 154 3.34 -34.30 30.96
C HIS A 154 4.54 -33.65 30.28
N THR A 155 5.42 -33.12 31.12
CA THR A 155 6.60 -32.38 30.73
C THR A 155 7.89 -33.07 31.17
N ILE A 156 8.96 -32.77 30.45
CA ILE A 156 10.33 -33.13 30.85
C ILE A 156 11.13 -31.83 30.95
N SER A 157 11.79 -31.60 32.07
CA SER A 157 12.58 -30.40 32.31
C SER A 157 13.99 -30.68 32.83
N GLY A 158 14.87 -29.70 32.68
CA GLY A 158 16.23 -29.78 33.19
C GLY A 158 17.18 -30.64 32.35
N LEU A 159 16.89 -30.89 31.08
CA LEU A 159 17.82 -31.62 30.21
C LEU A 159 19.01 -30.73 29.86
N TYR A 160 20.22 -31.27 30.01
CA TYR A 160 21.46 -30.55 29.71
C TYR A 160 22.30 -31.36 28.73
N PHE A 161 22.47 -30.84 27.52
CA PHE A 161 23.36 -31.42 26.52
C PHE A 161 24.38 -30.38 26.08
N PHE A 162 25.66 -30.74 26.17
CA PHE A 162 26.77 -29.91 25.74
C PHE A 162 27.81 -30.77 25.04
N ASN A 163 27.87 -30.71 23.71
CA ASN A 163 28.86 -31.46 22.93
C ASN A 163 29.33 -30.68 21.70
N LYS A 164 30.65 -30.51 21.56
CA LYS A 164 31.30 -29.75 20.49
C LYS A 164 31.84 -30.61 19.33
N THR A 165 31.43 -31.86 19.21
CA THR A 165 31.92 -32.78 18.17
C THR A 165 30.99 -32.84 16.94
N ARG A 166 31.58 -33.02 15.75
CA ARG A 166 30.96 -32.75 14.43
C ARG A 166 29.98 -33.81 13.89
N SER A 167 29.31 -34.61 14.72
CA SER A 167 28.40 -35.66 14.21
C SER A 167 27.28 -36.04 15.19
N CYS A 168 26.49 -35.07 15.65
CA CYS A 168 25.39 -35.32 16.57
C CYS A 168 24.04 -34.88 16.01
N GLN A 169 23.02 -35.72 16.18
CA GLN A 169 21.61 -35.31 16.13
C GLN A 169 21.11 -35.16 17.56
N VAL A 170 20.62 -33.97 17.91
CA VAL A 170 20.41 -33.60 19.31
C VAL A 170 18.98 -33.20 19.58
N GLY A 171 18.45 -33.70 20.70
CA GLY A 171 17.15 -33.39 21.28
C GLY A 171 16.85 -34.32 22.45
N LEU A 172 15.60 -34.35 22.91
CA LEU A 172 15.08 -35.44 23.74
C LEU A 172 15.33 -36.77 23.01
N PHE A 173 15.01 -36.80 21.72
CA PHE A 173 15.39 -37.86 20.78
C PHE A 173 16.44 -37.35 19.79
N GLY A 174 17.48 -38.13 19.50
CA GLY A 174 18.44 -37.75 18.45
C GLY A 174 17.82 -37.98 17.07
N TYR A 175 17.31 -39.18 16.84
CA TYR A 175 16.76 -39.63 15.57
C TYR A 175 15.51 -40.49 15.76
N ILE A 176 14.41 -40.08 15.13
CA ILE A 176 13.15 -40.81 15.08
C ILE A 176 13.04 -41.47 13.70
N GLY A 177 12.98 -42.80 13.68
CA GLY A 177 12.81 -43.60 12.47
C GLY A 177 11.38 -43.55 11.93
N ALA A 178 11.15 -44.11 10.74
CA ALA A 178 9.89 -44.00 10.02
C ALA A 178 8.65 -44.54 10.76
N LYS A 179 8.83 -45.49 11.68
CA LYS A 179 7.76 -46.04 12.55
C LYS A 179 7.64 -45.33 13.90
N GLY A 180 8.62 -44.49 14.24
CA GLY A 180 8.69 -43.82 15.52
C GLY A 180 7.61 -42.76 15.65
N LYS A 181 7.01 -42.69 16.83
CA LYS A 181 5.99 -41.69 17.17
C LYS A 181 6.31 -41.05 18.51
N LEU A 182 6.30 -39.73 18.53
CA LEU A 182 6.36 -38.92 19.74
C LEU A 182 5.09 -38.10 19.82
N SER A 183 4.36 -38.17 20.93
CA SER A 183 3.20 -37.31 21.12
C SER A 183 3.06 -36.74 22.52
N ASP A 184 2.39 -35.59 22.64
CA ASP A 184 1.88 -35.03 23.89
C ASP A 184 2.95 -34.76 24.97
N VAL A 185 4.16 -34.36 24.57
CA VAL A 185 5.27 -34.05 25.48
C VAL A 185 5.77 -32.61 25.34
N GLY A 186 5.94 -31.92 26.46
CA GLY A 186 6.60 -30.61 26.52
C GLY A 186 8.00 -30.70 27.11
N VAL A 187 8.97 -29.99 26.52
CA VAL A 187 10.34 -29.90 27.04
C VAL A 187 10.64 -28.47 27.52
N LEU A 188 10.91 -28.32 28.82
CA LEU A 188 11.05 -27.03 29.50
C LEU A 188 12.41 -26.91 30.21
N ASP A 189 12.82 -25.70 30.56
CA ASP A 189 14.03 -25.41 31.35
C ASP A 189 15.23 -26.30 30.99
N SER A 190 15.50 -26.45 29.69
CA SER A 190 16.53 -27.34 29.18
C SER A 190 17.49 -26.59 28.25
N TYR A 191 18.72 -27.08 28.12
CA TYR A 191 19.75 -26.47 27.30
C TYR A 191 20.44 -27.50 26.43
N PHE A 192 20.37 -27.30 25.11
CA PHE A 192 20.98 -28.17 24.12
C PHE A 192 21.97 -27.39 23.26
N GLN A 193 23.26 -27.67 23.41
CA GLN A 193 24.32 -27.08 22.59
C GLN A 193 25.05 -28.14 21.75
N PHE A 194 25.11 -27.91 20.44
CA PHE A 194 25.66 -28.84 19.45
C PHE A 194 26.30 -28.14 18.24
N ASN A 195 26.87 -28.94 17.32
CA ASN A 195 27.61 -28.46 16.15
C ASN A 195 27.10 -29.02 14.81
N ALA A 196 25.96 -29.73 14.79
CA ALA A 196 25.39 -30.29 13.58
C ALA A 196 23.88 -30.05 13.52
N VAL A 197 23.05 -31.07 13.76
CA VAL A 197 21.59 -30.97 13.58
C VAL A 197 20.90 -31.13 14.92
N GLY A 198 19.96 -30.25 15.25
CA GLY A 198 19.26 -30.39 16.51
C GLY A 198 17.96 -29.62 16.63
N GLY A 199 17.09 -30.16 17.46
CA GLY A 199 15.91 -29.49 17.98
C GLY A 199 15.58 -30.03 19.36
N VAL A 200 14.83 -29.28 20.17
CA VAL A 200 14.65 -29.67 21.57
C VAL A 200 13.90 -30.99 21.70
N VAL A 201 12.89 -31.24 20.87
CA VAL A 201 12.12 -32.48 20.90
C VAL A 201 12.87 -33.57 20.15
N CYS A 202 13.37 -33.27 18.95
CA CYS A 202 14.29 -34.19 18.28
C CYS A 202 15.30 -33.54 17.34
N GLY A 203 16.42 -34.22 17.11
CA GLY A 203 17.39 -33.80 16.10
C GLY A 203 16.89 -34.05 14.68
N SER A 204 16.46 -35.28 14.38
CA SER A 204 15.92 -35.63 13.06
C SER A 204 14.67 -36.50 13.16
N ASN A 205 13.68 -36.22 12.32
CA ASN A 205 12.39 -36.91 12.31
C ASN A 205 12.09 -37.53 10.94
N ASN A 206 11.97 -38.86 10.88
CA ASN A 206 11.34 -39.58 9.75
C ASN A 206 9.96 -40.13 10.11
N GLY A 207 9.56 -40.05 11.39
CA GLY A 207 8.31 -40.55 11.91
C GLY A 207 7.30 -39.44 12.13
N VAL A 208 6.62 -39.46 13.28
CA VAL A 208 5.59 -38.48 13.64
C VAL A 208 5.92 -37.80 14.96
N LEU A 209 5.98 -36.46 14.94
CA LEU A 209 5.89 -35.61 16.12
C LEU A 209 4.48 -35.00 16.17
N GLN A 210 3.81 -35.14 17.30
CA GLN A 210 2.41 -34.76 17.46
C GLN A 210 2.19 -34.02 18.78
N ASN A 211 1.68 -32.79 18.76
CA ASN A 211 1.35 -32.07 20.00
C ASN A 211 2.55 -32.00 20.98
N CYS A 212 3.74 -31.73 20.45
CA CYS A 212 4.95 -31.57 21.23
C CYS A 212 5.32 -30.08 21.36
N SER A 213 5.92 -29.68 22.47
CA SER A 213 6.27 -28.28 22.70
C SER A 213 7.69 -28.06 23.20
N ASN A 214 8.32 -26.99 22.72
CA ASN A 214 9.57 -26.47 23.26
C ASN A 214 9.35 -25.16 24.05
N SER A 215 9.90 -25.08 25.27
CA SER A 215 10.05 -23.84 26.05
C SER A 215 11.48 -23.65 26.60
N SER A 216 12.43 -24.35 25.98
CA SER A 216 13.84 -24.51 26.34
C SER A 216 14.77 -23.79 25.33
N THR A 217 16.08 -23.88 25.54
CA THR A 217 17.09 -23.27 24.66
C THR A 217 17.80 -24.31 23.81
N VAL A 218 17.87 -24.04 22.51
CA VAL A 218 18.60 -24.82 21.53
C VAL A 218 19.64 -23.93 20.84
N PHE A 219 20.90 -24.38 20.80
CA PHE A 219 22.02 -23.61 20.28
C PHE A 219 22.95 -24.45 19.40
N GLY A 220 22.96 -24.18 18.10
CA GLY A 220 23.95 -24.71 17.17
C GLY A 220 25.12 -23.74 17.02
N THR A 221 26.35 -24.19 17.28
CA THR A 221 27.55 -23.33 17.25
C THR A 221 28.43 -23.45 16.01
N ASP A 222 28.17 -24.45 15.16
CA ASP A 222 28.86 -24.58 13.87
C ASP A 222 28.17 -23.67 12.85
N GLU A 223 28.96 -23.13 11.92
CA GLU A 223 28.46 -22.33 10.79
C GLU A 223 27.62 -23.15 9.80
N ARG A 224 27.48 -24.46 10.01
CA ARG A 224 26.59 -25.33 9.21
C ARG A 224 25.48 -26.00 10.01
N ALA A 225 25.19 -25.46 11.19
CA ALA A 225 24.23 -26.07 12.09
C ALA A 225 22.79 -25.86 11.59
N ILE A 226 22.02 -26.94 11.56
CA ILE A 226 20.58 -26.91 11.23
C ILE A 226 19.82 -27.00 12.54
N ILE A 227 19.10 -25.93 12.88
CA ILE A 227 18.46 -25.79 14.19
C ILE A 227 16.97 -25.53 14.03
N GLY A 228 16.15 -26.34 14.70
CA GLY A 228 14.74 -26.03 14.89
C GLY A 228 14.37 -25.99 16.37
N GLY A 229 13.44 -25.13 16.77
CA GLY A 229 12.97 -25.13 18.16
C GLY A 229 12.38 -26.49 18.59
N VAL A 230 11.66 -27.17 17.69
CA VAL A 230 11.09 -28.50 17.94
C VAL A 230 11.94 -29.60 17.29
N CYS A 231 12.21 -29.49 15.99
CA CYS A 231 12.90 -30.50 15.20
C CYS A 231 14.04 -29.89 14.38
N GLY A 232 15.24 -30.46 14.40
CA GLY A 232 16.32 -29.98 13.52
C GLY A 232 15.99 -30.23 12.05
N LEU A 233 15.86 -31.49 11.66
CA LEU A 233 15.60 -31.93 10.28
C LEU A 233 14.37 -32.83 10.20
N ASN A 234 13.44 -32.51 9.31
CA ASN A 234 12.19 -33.25 9.14
C ASN A 234 12.07 -33.89 7.75
N ASN A 235 11.96 -35.23 7.71
CA ASN A 235 11.49 -36.01 6.56
C ASN A 235 10.12 -36.65 6.80
N GLY A 236 9.58 -36.57 8.03
CA GLY A 236 8.30 -37.14 8.44
C GLY A 236 7.25 -36.07 8.67
N THR A 237 6.42 -36.24 9.71
CA THR A 237 5.35 -35.29 10.07
C THR A 237 5.67 -34.60 11.39
N VAL A 238 5.55 -33.27 11.42
CA VAL A 238 5.51 -32.43 12.61
C VAL A 238 4.15 -31.74 12.64
N ARG A 239 3.27 -32.16 13.56
CA ARG A 239 1.89 -31.69 13.59
C ARG A 239 1.46 -31.22 14.97
N ASP A 240 0.72 -30.12 15.02
CA ASP A 240 0.22 -29.49 16.25
C ASP A 240 1.35 -29.13 17.25
N CYS A 241 2.56 -28.85 16.75
CA CYS A 241 3.73 -28.60 17.60
C CYS A 241 3.96 -27.09 17.80
N LYS A 242 4.55 -26.71 18.93
CA LYS A 242 4.83 -25.29 19.21
C LYS A 242 6.21 -25.03 19.78
N ASN A 243 6.77 -23.88 19.41
CA ASN A 243 7.96 -23.34 20.04
C ASN A 243 7.66 -22.02 20.76
N THR A 244 8.05 -21.97 22.03
CA THR A 244 8.05 -20.78 22.91
C THR A 244 9.44 -20.56 23.53
N GLY A 245 10.42 -21.39 23.14
CA GLY A 245 11.79 -21.39 23.63
C GLY A 245 12.71 -20.46 22.83
N SER A 246 14.00 -20.49 23.15
CA SER A 246 15.03 -19.70 22.45
C SER A 246 15.77 -20.56 21.44
N VAL A 247 15.88 -20.09 20.20
CA VAL A 247 16.55 -20.77 19.09
C VAL A 247 17.75 -19.93 18.65
N ARG A 248 18.96 -20.51 18.69
CA ARG A 248 20.22 -19.79 18.47
C ARG A 248 21.14 -20.54 17.52
N GLY A 249 21.84 -19.80 16.67
CA GLY A 249 22.90 -20.31 15.81
C GLY A 249 23.15 -19.41 14.61
N HIS A 250 23.89 -19.91 13.62
CA HIS A 250 24.48 -19.05 12.60
C HIS A 250 23.89 -19.24 11.19
N GLU A 251 23.57 -20.46 10.75
CA GLU A 251 23.18 -20.75 9.35
C GLU A 251 21.67 -20.89 9.17
N THR A 252 21.12 -22.09 9.37
CA THR A 252 19.73 -22.43 9.06
C THR A 252 18.91 -22.63 10.31
N ILE A 253 18.00 -21.69 10.56
CA ILE A 253 17.21 -21.62 11.79
C ILE A 253 15.72 -21.55 11.48
N GLY A 254 14.94 -22.42 12.12
CA GLY A 254 13.49 -22.27 12.17
C GLY A 254 12.93 -22.33 13.58
N GLY A 255 11.86 -21.58 13.83
CA GLY A 255 11.21 -21.59 15.14
C GLY A 255 10.64 -22.96 15.49
N VAL A 256 10.10 -23.70 14.51
CA VAL A 256 9.62 -25.08 14.68
C VAL A 256 10.63 -26.08 14.13
N CYS A 257 11.03 -25.93 12.87
CA CYS A 257 11.90 -26.87 12.17
C CYS A 257 13.09 -26.18 11.52
N GLY A 258 14.32 -26.71 11.61
CA GLY A 258 15.45 -26.12 10.88
C GLY A 258 15.31 -26.32 9.37
N TYR A 259 15.29 -27.59 8.94
CA TYR A 259 15.12 -27.97 7.54
C TYR A 259 13.98 -28.97 7.36
N ASN A 260 12.98 -28.59 6.56
CA ASN A 260 11.90 -29.48 6.16
C ASN A 260 12.18 -30.05 4.76
N ASN A 261 12.58 -31.31 4.70
CA ASN A 261 12.99 -31.96 3.46
C ASN A 261 11.77 -32.32 2.59
N TYR A 262 12.01 -32.84 1.37
CA TYR A 262 11.00 -33.08 0.34
C TYR A 262 9.75 -33.85 0.79
N SER A 263 9.90 -34.90 1.61
CA SER A 263 8.77 -35.68 2.16
C SER A 263 8.21 -35.12 3.47
N GLY A 264 8.84 -34.09 4.01
CA GLY A 264 8.52 -33.51 5.31
C GLY A 264 7.24 -32.68 5.28
N ILE A 265 6.40 -32.87 6.30
CA ILE A 265 5.17 -32.12 6.52
C ILE A 265 5.28 -31.39 7.87
N ILE A 266 5.06 -30.08 7.86
CA ILE A 266 4.84 -29.27 9.06
C ILE A 266 3.41 -28.74 8.97
N GLU A 267 2.56 -29.15 9.89
CA GLU A 267 1.14 -28.81 9.88
C GLU A 267 0.67 -28.30 11.24
N ASN A 268 -0.22 -27.30 11.26
CA ASN A 268 -0.85 -26.76 12.49
C ASN A 268 0.16 -26.38 13.59
N SER A 269 1.35 -25.94 13.19
CA SER A 269 2.46 -25.73 14.11
C SER A 269 2.85 -24.25 14.13
N PHE A 270 3.36 -23.78 15.27
CA PHE A 270 3.59 -22.35 15.43
C PHE A 270 4.79 -21.99 16.28
N ASN A 271 5.28 -20.77 16.04
CA ASN A 271 6.38 -20.19 16.78
C ASN A 271 5.99 -18.87 17.45
N GLU A 272 6.24 -18.83 18.75
CA GLU A 272 6.17 -17.66 19.64
C GLU A 272 7.51 -17.46 20.37
N GLY A 273 8.50 -18.32 20.08
CA GLY A 273 9.82 -18.32 20.68
C GLY A 273 10.80 -17.37 20.00
N THR A 274 11.88 -17.03 20.69
CA THR A 274 12.82 -15.99 20.26
C THR A 274 13.99 -16.53 19.44
N PHE A 275 14.51 -15.68 18.56
CA PHE A 275 15.73 -15.92 17.80
C PHE A 275 16.87 -15.01 18.29
N SER A 276 18.10 -15.52 18.33
CA SER A 276 19.28 -14.71 18.63
C SER A 276 20.53 -15.26 17.93
N GLU A 277 21.51 -14.38 17.65
CA GLU A 277 22.82 -14.71 17.06
C GLU A 277 22.80 -15.19 15.58
N THR A 278 21.71 -14.93 14.86
CA THR A 278 21.41 -15.39 13.49
C THR A 278 22.16 -14.63 12.39
N VAL A 279 22.72 -15.33 11.38
CA VAL A 279 23.49 -14.67 10.30
C VAL A 279 23.19 -15.08 8.86
N GLU A 280 22.38 -16.11 8.54
CA GLU A 280 22.08 -16.47 7.13
C GLU A 280 20.61 -16.72 6.76
N SER A 281 20.03 -17.87 7.11
CA SER A 281 18.66 -18.28 6.74
C SER A 281 17.77 -18.49 7.96
N VAL A 282 16.75 -17.63 8.12
CA VAL A 282 15.87 -17.66 9.27
C VAL A 282 14.41 -17.66 8.83
N GLY A 283 13.66 -18.66 9.28
CA GLY A 283 12.21 -18.68 9.18
C GLY A 283 11.54 -18.72 10.53
N GLY A 284 10.46 -17.95 10.70
CA GLY A 284 9.68 -18.01 11.94
C GLY A 284 9.16 -19.42 12.23
N VAL A 285 8.82 -20.22 11.20
CA VAL A 285 8.44 -21.63 11.36
C VAL A 285 9.53 -22.58 10.88
N CYS A 286 10.06 -22.38 9.67
CA CYS A 286 11.06 -23.27 9.08
C CYS A 286 12.23 -22.51 8.46
N GLY A 287 13.48 -22.86 8.74
CA GLY A 287 14.61 -22.17 8.10
C GLY A 287 14.61 -22.38 6.58
N GLU A 288 14.64 -23.64 6.18
CA GLU A 288 14.57 -24.05 4.77
C GLU A 288 13.45 -25.05 4.55
N ASN A 289 12.72 -24.93 3.45
CA ASN A 289 11.61 -25.82 3.11
C ASN A 289 11.70 -26.36 1.69
N SER A 290 11.83 -27.67 1.57
CA SER A 290 11.63 -28.45 0.34
C SER A 290 10.36 -29.31 0.39
N GLY A 291 9.72 -29.43 1.56
CA GLY A 291 8.48 -30.19 1.77
C GLY A 291 7.23 -29.31 1.83
N THR A 292 6.31 -29.62 2.75
CA THR A 292 5.05 -28.88 2.94
C THR A 292 5.00 -28.18 4.30
N ILE A 293 4.69 -26.89 4.31
CA ILE A 293 4.29 -26.11 5.49
C ILE A 293 2.83 -25.70 5.29
N LYS A 294 1.95 -26.09 6.21
CA LYS A 294 0.51 -25.92 6.06
C LYS A 294 -0.15 -25.49 7.37
N SER A 295 -1.03 -24.48 7.33
CA SER A 295 -1.82 -24.08 8.50
C SER A 295 -0.94 -23.71 9.71
N CYS A 296 0.21 -23.09 9.44
CA CYS A 296 1.20 -22.72 10.45
C CYS A 296 1.22 -21.19 10.63
N TYR A 297 1.73 -20.74 11.78
CA TYR A 297 1.90 -19.30 12.00
C TYR A 297 3.12 -18.95 12.84
N ASN A 298 3.56 -17.70 12.72
CA ASN A 298 4.61 -17.13 13.53
C ASN A 298 4.18 -15.78 14.11
N THR A 299 4.36 -15.60 15.42
CA THR A 299 4.15 -14.30 16.08
C THR A 299 5.44 -13.69 16.61
N ALA A 300 6.53 -14.46 16.65
CA ALA A 300 7.81 -13.96 17.13
C ALA A 300 8.51 -13.10 16.07
N SER A 301 9.22 -12.07 16.52
CA SER A 301 10.06 -11.27 15.62
C SER A 301 11.20 -12.11 15.03
N VAL A 302 11.34 -12.05 13.70
CA VAL A 302 12.42 -12.67 12.94
C VAL A 302 13.40 -11.57 12.53
N SER A 303 14.52 -11.47 13.23
CA SER A 303 15.55 -10.46 12.95
C SER A 303 16.92 -11.08 12.89
N GLY A 304 17.73 -10.67 11.92
CA GLY A 304 19.10 -11.16 11.75
C GLY A 304 19.91 -10.32 10.78
N THR A 305 21.22 -10.52 10.78
CA THR A 305 22.11 -9.87 9.80
C THR A 305 22.17 -10.61 8.46
N GLY A 306 21.45 -11.72 8.36
CA GLY A 306 21.44 -12.59 7.19
C GLY A 306 20.64 -12.06 6.01
N ASP A 307 20.74 -12.82 4.94
CA ASP A 307 20.25 -12.48 3.62
C ASP A 307 18.92 -13.17 3.31
N LYS A 308 18.47 -14.18 4.06
CA LYS A 308 17.23 -14.92 3.74
C LYS A 308 16.32 -14.99 4.95
N LEU A 309 15.44 -14.00 5.12
CA LEU A 309 14.57 -13.92 6.29
C LEU A 309 13.10 -13.97 5.89
N GLY A 310 12.35 -14.90 6.49
CA GLY A 310 10.91 -15.00 6.30
C GLY A 310 10.14 -15.20 7.59
N GLY A 311 8.95 -14.59 7.68
CA GLY A 311 8.06 -14.83 8.82
C GLY A 311 7.63 -16.30 8.94
N MET A 312 7.50 -17.01 7.82
CA MET A 312 7.28 -18.46 7.81
C MET A 312 8.56 -19.22 7.46
N CYS A 313 9.21 -18.85 6.35
CA CYS A 313 10.35 -19.59 5.79
C CYS A 313 11.48 -18.70 5.25
N GLY A 314 12.74 -19.02 5.54
CA GLY A 314 13.90 -18.32 4.97
C GLY A 314 14.05 -18.59 3.47
N ASP A 315 14.19 -19.86 3.10
CA ASP A 315 14.30 -20.34 1.71
C ASP A 315 13.28 -21.43 1.42
N ASN A 316 12.45 -21.25 0.38
CA ASN A 316 11.39 -22.17 0.01
C ASN A 316 11.57 -22.72 -1.41
N SER A 317 11.78 -24.02 -1.52
CA SER A 317 11.63 -24.81 -2.76
C SER A 317 10.42 -25.77 -2.70
N GLY A 318 9.72 -25.84 -1.57
CA GLY A 318 8.53 -26.65 -1.34
C GLY A 318 7.23 -25.86 -1.41
N THR A 319 6.22 -26.30 -0.65
CA THR A 319 4.90 -25.65 -0.54
C THR A 319 4.72 -24.95 0.80
N ILE A 320 4.25 -23.70 0.77
CA ILE A 320 3.74 -22.96 1.92
C ILE A 320 2.28 -22.61 1.64
N THR A 321 1.35 -23.11 2.47
CA THR A 321 -0.09 -22.87 2.26
C THR A 321 -0.85 -22.57 3.53
N ASN A 322 -1.85 -21.69 3.47
CA ASN A 322 -2.70 -21.34 4.62
C ASN A 322 -1.88 -20.90 5.84
N CYS A 323 -0.87 -20.06 5.64
CA CYS A 323 0.04 -19.65 6.70
C CYS A 323 -0.01 -18.14 6.94
N PHE A 324 0.30 -17.70 8.16
CA PHE A 324 0.43 -16.27 8.42
C PHE A 324 1.56 -15.90 9.35
N ASN A 325 2.08 -14.69 9.12
CA ASN A 325 3.06 -14.05 9.99
C ASN A 325 2.49 -12.79 10.63
N GLU A 326 2.70 -12.69 11.94
CA GLU A 326 2.41 -11.51 12.76
C GLU A 326 3.68 -10.83 13.26
N GLY A 327 4.77 -11.57 13.44
CA GLY A 327 6.03 -11.04 13.96
C GLY A 327 6.71 -10.09 12.96
N THR A 328 7.43 -9.09 13.46
CA THR A 328 8.27 -8.23 12.62
C THR A 328 9.36 -9.06 11.93
N VAL A 329 9.60 -8.83 10.64
CA VAL A 329 10.68 -9.47 9.89
C VAL A 329 11.68 -8.41 9.44
N SER A 330 12.91 -8.47 9.93
CA SER A 330 13.95 -7.47 9.63
C SER A 330 15.29 -8.10 9.30
N GLY A 331 15.82 -7.83 8.11
CA GLY A 331 17.09 -8.40 7.63
C GLY A 331 17.90 -7.44 6.77
N ARG A 332 18.90 -7.97 6.06
CA ARG A 332 19.71 -7.20 5.11
C ARG A 332 19.09 -7.18 3.72
N CYS A 333 19.01 -8.34 3.07
CA CYS A 333 18.34 -8.55 1.78
C CYS A 333 17.43 -9.79 1.86
N TYR A 334 16.73 -10.10 0.77
CA TYR A 334 15.68 -11.15 0.63
C TYR A 334 14.82 -11.34 1.88
N VAL A 335 14.13 -10.27 2.28
CA VAL A 335 13.28 -10.23 3.47
C VAL A 335 11.81 -10.29 3.07
N GLY A 336 11.08 -11.30 3.55
CA GLY A 336 9.67 -11.47 3.24
C GLY A 336 8.80 -11.66 4.48
N GLY A 337 7.59 -11.10 4.46
CA GLY A 337 6.64 -11.33 5.55
C GLY A 337 6.24 -12.81 5.68
N VAL A 338 6.19 -13.56 4.59
CA VAL A 338 5.96 -15.01 4.58
C VAL A 338 7.26 -15.76 4.25
N CYS A 339 7.93 -15.41 3.15
CA CYS A 339 9.09 -16.13 2.66
C CYS A 339 10.24 -15.20 2.24
N GLY A 340 11.47 -15.47 2.67
CA GLY A 340 12.63 -14.69 2.23
C GLY A 340 12.88 -14.87 0.73
N ILE A 341 13.33 -16.07 0.35
CA ILE A 341 13.49 -16.49 -1.05
C ILE A 341 12.52 -17.62 -1.37
N ASN A 342 11.79 -17.50 -2.47
CA ASN A 342 11.02 -18.60 -3.08
C ASN A 342 11.76 -19.12 -4.33
N SER A 343 12.48 -20.22 -4.16
CA SER A 343 13.31 -20.93 -5.13
C SER A 343 12.49 -21.97 -5.90
N GLU A 344 11.55 -21.50 -6.74
CA GLU A 344 10.61 -22.33 -7.51
C GLU A 344 9.59 -23.13 -6.67
N GLY A 345 9.53 -22.92 -5.36
CA GLY A 345 8.47 -23.44 -4.49
C GLY A 345 7.12 -22.77 -4.74
N VAL A 346 6.06 -23.13 -4.02
CA VAL A 346 4.69 -22.59 -4.13
C VAL A 346 4.30 -21.88 -2.83
N ILE A 347 3.76 -20.66 -2.93
CA ILE A 347 3.20 -19.91 -1.80
C ILE A 347 1.74 -19.58 -2.12
N THR A 348 0.80 -20.07 -1.30
CA THR A 348 -0.64 -19.94 -1.57
C THR A 348 -1.45 -19.65 -0.32
N ASN A 349 -2.45 -18.78 -0.43
CA ASN A 349 -3.41 -18.52 0.66
C ASN A 349 -2.71 -18.10 1.96
N CYS A 350 -1.68 -17.26 1.86
CA CYS A 350 -0.92 -16.79 3.02
C CYS A 350 -1.11 -15.30 3.24
N PHE A 351 -0.93 -14.83 4.47
CA PHE A 351 -0.88 -13.40 4.70
C PHE A 351 0.19 -12.98 5.70
N ASN A 352 0.55 -11.69 5.64
CA ASN A 352 1.45 -11.08 6.59
C ASN A 352 0.82 -9.81 7.18
N LYS A 353 0.89 -9.66 8.50
CA LYS A 353 0.55 -8.42 9.20
C LYS A 353 1.73 -7.84 10.01
N GLY A 354 2.85 -8.54 10.07
CA GLY A 354 4.07 -8.03 10.70
C GLY A 354 4.79 -7.04 9.78
N THR A 355 5.45 -6.03 10.35
CA THR A 355 6.28 -5.10 9.57
C THR A 355 7.45 -5.84 8.92
N VAL A 356 7.75 -5.53 7.66
CA VAL A 356 8.86 -6.12 6.91
C VAL A 356 9.85 -5.02 6.53
N SER A 357 11.11 -5.16 6.93
CA SER A 357 12.16 -4.19 6.64
C SER A 357 13.48 -4.83 6.20
N GLY A 358 14.15 -4.21 5.24
CA GLY A 358 15.49 -4.59 4.81
C GLY A 358 16.28 -3.40 4.27
N ALA A 359 17.60 -3.58 4.16
CA ALA A 359 18.51 -2.56 3.63
C ALA A 359 18.53 -2.48 2.09
N ASP A 360 18.04 -3.52 1.42
CA ASP A 360 18.06 -3.66 -0.05
C ASP A 360 16.63 -3.67 -0.66
N PHE A 361 16.52 -3.74 -1.99
CA PHE A 361 15.25 -3.69 -2.74
C PHE A 361 14.45 -5.00 -2.73
N SER A 362 15.07 -6.12 -2.32
CA SER A 362 14.44 -7.45 -2.23
C SER A 362 13.66 -7.63 -0.92
N VAL A 363 12.72 -6.72 -0.67
CA VAL A 363 11.87 -6.70 0.54
C VAL A 363 10.41 -6.73 0.10
N GLY A 364 9.64 -7.70 0.58
CA GLY A 364 8.23 -7.86 0.22
C GLY A 364 7.34 -8.25 1.38
N GLY A 365 6.11 -7.74 1.39
CA GLY A 365 5.09 -8.05 2.39
C GLY A 365 4.74 -9.54 2.44
N VAL A 366 4.89 -10.26 1.33
CA VAL A 366 4.73 -11.73 1.28
C VAL A 366 6.07 -12.40 1.00
N CYS A 367 6.75 -12.02 -0.08
CA CYS A 367 7.98 -12.69 -0.50
C CYS A 367 9.10 -11.68 -0.76
N GLY A 368 10.30 -11.90 -0.21
CA GLY A 368 11.46 -11.06 -0.48
C GLY A 368 11.91 -11.14 -1.94
N TYR A 369 12.08 -12.36 -2.45
CA TYR A 369 12.36 -12.60 -3.87
C TYR A 369 11.81 -13.95 -4.34
N GLY A 370 11.19 -13.99 -5.52
CA GLY A 370 10.61 -15.20 -6.09
C GLY A 370 11.14 -15.54 -7.48
N TYR A 371 11.87 -16.65 -7.58
CA TYR A 371 12.23 -17.31 -8.84
C TYR A 371 11.00 -18.05 -9.40
N GLY A 372 10.68 -17.87 -10.68
CA GLY A 372 9.52 -18.52 -11.32
C GLY A 372 8.12 -18.00 -10.93
N ASP A 373 8.02 -17.19 -9.87
CA ASP A 373 6.84 -16.42 -9.40
C ASP A 373 5.49 -17.17 -9.38
N THR A 374 5.44 -18.17 -8.51
CA THR A 374 4.31 -19.08 -8.21
C THR A 374 3.45 -18.63 -7.02
N THR A 375 3.73 -17.46 -6.44
CA THR A 375 2.96 -16.89 -5.32
C THR A 375 1.54 -16.52 -5.77
N LYS A 376 0.52 -17.01 -5.06
CA LYS A 376 -0.88 -16.79 -5.41
C LYS A 376 -1.76 -16.58 -4.19
N ASN A 377 -2.82 -15.79 -4.34
CA ASN A 377 -3.84 -15.57 -3.33
C ASN A 377 -3.26 -15.20 -1.95
N CYS A 378 -2.26 -14.32 -1.95
CA CYS A 378 -1.57 -13.88 -0.74
C CYS A 378 -1.79 -12.39 -0.48
N TYR A 379 -1.76 -12.01 0.79
CA TYR A 379 -2.09 -10.65 1.22
C TYR A 379 -1.08 -10.09 2.22
N TYR A 380 -0.91 -8.78 2.23
CA TYR A 380 -0.15 -8.12 3.29
C TYR A 380 -0.86 -6.86 3.77
N LEU A 381 -0.72 -6.56 5.07
CA LEU A 381 -1.35 -5.41 5.69
C LEU A 381 -0.72 -4.11 5.20
N SER A 382 -1.58 -3.16 4.81
CA SER A 382 -1.14 -1.85 4.35
C SER A 382 -0.24 -1.16 5.37
N GLY A 383 0.85 -0.56 4.87
CA GLY A 383 1.88 0.08 5.69
C GLY A 383 2.90 -0.86 6.35
N THR A 384 2.79 -2.19 6.16
CA THR A 384 3.78 -3.15 6.68
C THR A 384 4.95 -3.41 5.73
N ALA A 385 4.75 -3.17 4.43
CA ALA A 385 5.76 -3.29 3.39
C ALA A 385 5.36 -2.41 2.19
N THR A 386 6.32 -2.09 1.32
CA THR A 386 6.06 -1.26 0.13
C THR A 386 5.37 -2.02 -0.99
N ARG A 387 5.62 -3.34 -1.10
CA ARG A 387 5.12 -4.23 -2.16
C ARG A 387 4.96 -5.64 -1.64
N GLY A 388 4.15 -6.48 -2.29
CA GLY A 388 3.94 -7.87 -1.92
C GLY A 388 5.14 -8.77 -2.24
N ILE A 389 5.81 -8.54 -3.37
CA ILE A 389 7.02 -9.25 -3.79
C ILE A 389 8.15 -8.25 -4.03
N GLY A 390 9.32 -8.47 -3.40
CA GLY A 390 10.46 -7.55 -3.52
C GLY A 390 10.89 -7.34 -4.98
N GLY A 391 11.20 -6.09 -5.31
CA GLY A 391 11.59 -5.66 -6.66
C GLY A 391 10.48 -5.69 -7.74
N LYS A 392 9.27 -6.20 -7.45
CA LYS A 392 8.17 -6.35 -8.44
C LYS A 392 6.94 -5.55 -8.02
N TYR A 393 6.20 -4.99 -8.97
CA TYR A 393 4.90 -4.37 -8.69
C TYR A 393 3.87 -5.43 -8.30
N ASP A 394 2.92 -5.04 -7.47
CA ASP A 394 1.81 -5.91 -7.09
C ASP A 394 0.97 -6.27 -8.31
N VAL A 395 0.66 -7.56 -8.43
CA VAL A 395 -0.17 -8.12 -9.49
C VAL A 395 -1.35 -8.81 -8.83
N SER A 396 -2.55 -8.51 -9.30
CA SER A 396 -3.78 -9.13 -8.77
C SER A 396 -3.71 -10.66 -8.86
N GLY A 397 -4.18 -11.33 -7.82
CA GLY A 397 -4.15 -12.77 -7.64
C GLY A 397 -2.81 -13.31 -7.13
N LYS A 398 -1.77 -12.48 -6.94
CA LYS A 398 -0.47 -12.90 -6.40
C LYS A 398 -0.30 -12.52 -4.93
N ALA A 399 0.32 -11.37 -4.67
CA ALA A 399 0.57 -10.82 -3.35
C ALA A 399 0.06 -9.37 -3.36
N GLU A 400 -1.03 -9.11 -2.66
CA GLU A 400 -1.74 -7.82 -2.73
C GLU A 400 -1.82 -7.14 -1.37
N GLU A 401 -1.68 -5.81 -1.38
CA GLU A 401 -1.95 -4.99 -0.21
C GLU A 401 -3.45 -5.06 0.16
N ARG A 402 -3.74 -5.10 1.45
CA ARG A 402 -5.09 -4.97 2.01
C ARG A 402 -5.09 -4.03 3.21
N SER A 403 -6.10 -3.18 3.31
CA SER A 403 -6.25 -2.28 4.45
C SER A 403 -6.66 -3.03 5.71
N LYS A 404 -6.51 -2.40 6.89
CA LYS A 404 -6.98 -2.97 8.16
C LYS A 404 -8.49 -3.26 8.11
N GLU A 405 -9.27 -2.39 7.46
CA GLU A 405 -10.71 -2.54 7.29
C GLU A 405 -11.06 -3.75 6.43
N GLN A 406 -10.30 -4.02 5.36
CA GLN A 406 -10.50 -5.22 4.53
C GLN A 406 -10.13 -6.51 5.27
N PHE A 407 -9.07 -6.49 6.07
CA PHE A 407 -8.74 -7.61 6.96
C PHE A 407 -9.85 -7.86 8.00
N LYS A 408 -10.44 -6.79 8.55
CA LYS A 408 -11.51 -6.89 9.56
C LYS A 408 -12.88 -7.23 8.98
N SER A 409 -13.12 -7.00 7.69
CA SER A 409 -14.45 -7.12 7.09
C SER A 409 -14.89 -8.57 6.89
N GLY A 410 -13.97 -9.54 6.85
CA GLY A 410 -14.23 -10.91 6.38
C GLY A 410 -13.80 -11.16 4.94
N GLU A 411 -13.52 -10.10 4.16
CA GLU A 411 -13.10 -10.20 2.76
C GLU A 411 -11.88 -11.11 2.61
N VAL A 412 -10.82 -10.83 3.38
CA VAL A 412 -9.56 -11.55 3.26
C VAL A 412 -9.72 -13.02 3.67
N ALA A 413 -10.49 -13.33 4.71
CA ALA A 413 -10.75 -14.71 5.11
C ALA A 413 -11.48 -15.51 4.01
N TRP A 414 -12.47 -14.90 3.37
CA TRP A 414 -13.21 -15.52 2.28
C TRP A 414 -12.35 -15.70 1.02
N LEU A 415 -11.55 -14.69 0.67
CA LEU A 415 -10.61 -14.77 -0.45
C LEU A 415 -9.54 -15.85 -0.24
N LEU A 416 -8.96 -15.94 0.96
CA LEU A 416 -7.97 -16.95 1.32
C LEU A 416 -8.50 -18.39 1.20
N ASN A 417 -9.82 -18.59 1.35
CA ASN A 417 -10.47 -19.88 1.07
C ASN A 417 -10.74 -20.13 -0.43
N GLY A 418 -10.28 -19.26 -1.32
CA GLY A 418 -10.52 -19.37 -2.75
C GLY A 418 -11.89 -18.82 -3.16
N SER A 419 -12.37 -17.77 -2.49
CA SER A 419 -13.65 -17.14 -2.79
C SER A 419 -14.85 -18.08 -2.57
N THR A 420 -14.80 -18.89 -1.50
CA THR A 420 -15.88 -19.80 -1.12
C THR A 420 -16.08 -19.86 0.39
N SER A 421 -17.32 -20.12 0.78
CA SER A 421 -17.75 -20.40 2.15
C SER A 421 -18.10 -21.88 2.35
N VAL A 422 -18.05 -22.65 1.28
CA VAL A 422 -18.34 -24.08 1.25
C VAL A 422 -17.06 -24.80 0.83
N PRO A 423 -16.51 -25.68 1.66
CA PRO A 423 -15.35 -26.46 1.26
C PRO A 423 -15.74 -27.45 0.16
N THR A 424 -14.77 -27.86 -0.64
CA THR A 424 -14.92 -28.99 -1.56
C THR A 424 -15.34 -30.23 -0.77
N GLU A 425 -16.16 -31.10 -1.37
CA GLU A 425 -16.57 -32.36 -0.73
C GLU A 425 -15.36 -33.14 -0.20
N GLY A 426 -15.40 -33.49 1.10
CA GLY A 426 -14.30 -34.18 1.78
C GLY A 426 -13.18 -33.28 2.32
N SER A 427 -13.27 -31.94 2.21
CA SER A 427 -12.33 -31.00 2.82
C SER A 427 -13.00 -30.07 3.84
N THR A 428 -12.18 -29.32 4.58
CA THR A 428 -12.63 -28.25 5.47
C THR A 428 -12.05 -26.93 5.01
N LEU A 429 -12.72 -25.81 5.33
CA LEU A 429 -12.12 -24.49 5.14
C LEU A 429 -10.87 -24.35 6.02
N ALA A 430 -9.90 -23.58 5.54
CA ALA A 430 -8.69 -23.28 6.29
C ALA A 430 -8.85 -22.00 7.11
N TRP A 431 -9.55 -21.02 6.56
CA TRP A 431 -9.66 -19.68 7.13
C TRP A 431 -11.07 -19.40 7.65
N TYR A 432 -11.13 -18.78 8.81
CA TYR A 432 -12.36 -18.38 9.48
C TYR A 432 -12.19 -16.98 10.06
N GLN A 433 -13.28 -16.30 10.38
CA GLN A 433 -13.24 -15.01 11.04
C GLN A 433 -14.58 -14.69 11.70
N LYS A 434 -14.58 -14.43 13.01
CA LYS A 434 -15.76 -13.89 13.68
C LYS A 434 -15.91 -12.41 13.31
N LEU A 435 -17.08 -12.01 12.84
CA LEU A 435 -17.39 -10.66 12.42
C LEU A 435 -18.36 -10.00 13.41
N GLY A 436 -18.33 -8.66 13.46
CA GLY A 436 -19.13 -7.85 14.38
C GLY A 436 -18.27 -7.05 15.37
N GLU A 437 -18.93 -6.43 16.36
CA GLU A 437 -18.29 -5.52 17.33
C GLU A 437 -17.17 -6.19 18.14
N ASN A 438 -17.39 -7.46 18.52
CA ASN A 438 -16.43 -8.30 19.24
C ASN A 438 -15.80 -9.38 18.32
N GLY A 439 -15.70 -9.08 17.03
CA GLY A 439 -15.14 -9.98 16.02
C GLY A 439 -13.61 -10.04 16.04
N ASP A 440 -13.07 -11.05 15.37
CA ASP A 440 -11.64 -11.19 15.10
C ASP A 440 -11.17 -10.06 14.17
N GLU A 441 -10.05 -9.42 14.50
CA GLU A 441 -9.48 -8.37 13.63
C GLU A 441 -8.90 -8.91 12.32
N TYR A 442 -8.50 -10.19 12.29
CA TYR A 442 -7.82 -10.84 11.17
C TYR A 442 -8.34 -12.27 10.98
N PRO A 443 -8.16 -12.89 9.80
CA PRO A 443 -8.46 -14.31 9.58
C PRO A 443 -7.71 -15.22 10.55
N VAL A 444 -8.39 -16.28 11.01
CA VAL A 444 -7.86 -17.30 11.93
C VAL A 444 -7.95 -18.69 11.32
N LEU A 445 -7.08 -19.60 11.76
CA LEU A 445 -7.01 -20.99 11.28
C LEU A 445 -7.94 -21.95 12.06
N THR A 446 -8.57 -21.48 13.14
CA THR A 446 -9.38 -22.33 14.03
C THR A 446 -10.87 -22.17 13.74
N PRO A 447 -11.58 -23.26 13.37
CA PRO A 447 -13.03 -23.24 13.27
C PRO A 447 -13.67 -23.04 14.64
N LYS A 448 -14.68 -22.18 14.74
CA LYS A 448 -15.50 -21.96 15.94
C LYS A 448 -16.96 -21.71 15.53
N ASP A 449 -17.88 -21.92 16.45
CA ASP A 449 -19.31 -21.72 16.17
C ASP A 449 -19.59 -20.29 15.67
N GLY A 450 -20.11 -20.20 14.43
CA GLY A 450 -20.49 -18.95 13.79
C GLY A 450 -19.31 -18.04 13.43
N ASN A 451 -18.15 -18.59 13.03
CA ASN A 451 -17.04 -17.83 12.46
C ASN A 451 -16.74 -18.13 10.98
N THR A 452 -17.54 -18.97 10.31
CA THR A 452 -17.49 -19.11 8.84
C THR A 452 -17.87 -17.79 8.19
N VAL A 453 -17.13 -17.34 7.17
CA VAL A 453 -17.43 -16.10 6.44
C VAL A 453 -18.19 -16.41 5.17
N TYR A 454 -19.35 -15.77 5.01
CA TYR A 454 -20.22 -15.81 3.84
C TYR A 454 -20.12 -14.51 3.06
N ASN A 455 -20.02 -14.62 1.73
CA ASN A 455 -20.07 -13.48 0.82
C ASN A 455 -21.52 -13.27 0.34
N ASN A 456 -22.07 -12.11 0.68
CA ASN A 456 -23.33 -11.60 0.17
C ASN A 456 -23.02 -10.33 -0.65
N TYR A 457 -23.99 -9.78 -1.35
CA TYR A 457 -23.78 -8.50 -2.04
C TYR A 457 -25.05 -7.69 -2.11
N TYR A 458 -24.88 -6.38 -2.23
CA TYR A 458 -25.93 -5.50 -2.72
C TYR A 458 -25.45 -4.82 -4.01
N THR A 459 -26.41 -4.33 -4.79
CA THR A 459 -26.13 -3.53 -5.98
C THR A 459 -26.55 -2.10 -5.71
N CYS A 460 -25.63 -1.15 -5.85
CA CYS A 460 -25.90 0.28 -5.73
C CYS A 460 -25.87 0.91 -7.12
N SER A 461 -27.04 1.25 -7.66
CA SER A 461 -27.26 1.51 -9.09
C SER A 461 -26.79 0.29 -9.91
N ASP A 462 -25.70 0.43 -10.67
CA ASP A 462 -25.09 -0.65 -11.46
C ASP A 462 -23.84 -1.27 -10.81
N LYS A 463 -23.38 -0.75 -9.66
CA LYS A 463 -22.16 -1.22 -8.99
C LYS A 463 -22.49 -2.26 -7.92
N GLN A 464 -22.03 -3.49 -8.11
CA GLN A 464 -22.07 -4.54 -7.10
C GLN A 464 -21.03 -4.29 -6.00
N VAL A 465 -21.42 -4.47 -4.74
CA VAL A 465 -20.55 -4.35 -3.57
C VAL A 465 -20.72 -5.60 -2.72
N ASN A 466 -19.61 -6.32 -2.52
CA ASN A 466 -19.59 -7.49 -1.65
C ASN A 466 -19.66 -7.06 -0.19
N ILE A 467 -20.44 -7.80 0.60
CA ILE A 467 -20.57 -7.68 2.04
C ILE A 467 -20.37 -9.05 2.65
N PHE A 468 -19.65 -9.10 3.76
CA PHE A 468 -19.29 -10.36 4.39
C PHE A 468 -19.99 -10.48 5.75
N SER A 469 -20.45 -11.69 6.08
CA SER A 469 -21.15 -11.96 7.33
C SER A 469 -20.90 -13.38 7.82
N ASN A 470 -21.22 -13.68 9.08
CA ASN A 470 -21.19 -15.06 9.59
C ASN A 470 -22.52 -15.79 9.47
N THR A 471 -23.42 -15.31 8.61
CA THR A 471 -24.71 -15.95 8.37
C THR A 471 -24.85 -16.25 6.89
N GLU A 472 -25.21 -17.48 6.58
CA GLU A 472 -25.59 -17.87 5.24
C GLU A 472 -26.92 -17.19 4.89
N ALA A 473 -26.86 -16.11 4.12
CA ALA A 473 -28.06 -15.37 3.74
C ALA A 473 -28.02 -15.05 2.25
N ASN A 474 -28.97 -15.58 1.47
CA ASN A 474 -29.17 -15.27 0.06
C ASN A 474 -29.77 -13.86 -0.18
N ALA A 475 -29.45 -12.89 0.67
CA ALA A 475 -30.04 -11.55 0.59
C ALA A 475 -29.24 -10.70 -0.40
N HIS A 476 -29.70 -10.66 -1.65
CA HIS A 476 -29.25 -9.69 -2.65
C HIS A 476 -30.19 -8.49 -2.63
N GLU A 477 -29.72 -7.38 -2.10
CA GLU A 477 -30.51 -6.14 -2.06
C GLU A 477 -30.08 -5.22 -3.20
N LYS A 478 -31.04 -4.76 -4.00
CA LYS A 478 -30.79 -3.73 -5.03
C LYS A 478 -31.25 -2.38 -4.52
N TYR A 479 -30.36 -1.40 -4.64
CA TYR A 479 -30.61 -0.02 -4.32
C TYR A 479 -30.41 0.84 -5.57
N ASP A 480 -31.50 1.27 -6.18
CA ASP A 480 -31.46 2.01 -7.45
C ASP A 480 -30.87 3.43 -7.32
N LYS A 481 -30.64 3.93 -6.10
CA LYS A 481 -30.08 5.27 -5.84
C LYS A 481 -28.82 5.21 -4.99
N HIS A 482 -27.86 6.09 -5.27
CA HIS A 482 -26.69 6.30 -4.43
C HIS A 482 -27.06 6.91 -3.08
N ASP A 483 -26.37 6.46 -2.03
CA ASP A 483 -26.55 6.94 -0.67
C ASP A 483 -25.56 8.05 -0.37
N LYS A 484 -26.05 9.29 -0.34
CA LYS A 484 -25.22 10.49 -0.28
C LYS A 484 -24.37 10.49 0.99
N GLY A 485 -23.05 10.52 0.80
CA GLY A 485 -22.04 10.72 1.83
C GLY A 485 -22.04 12.11 2.44
N THR A 486 -20.97 12.40 3.17
CA THR A 486 -20.67 13.76 3.58
C THR A 486 -20.40 14.61 2.34
N GLU A 487 -21.16 15.69 2.22
CA GLU A 487 -21.01 16.66 1.14
C GLU A 487 -19.85 17.61 1.45
N THR A 488 -18.98 17.86 0.47
CA THR A 488 -17.81 18.73 0.59
C THR A 488 -17.83 19.80 -0.50
N LEU A 489 -17.53 21.06 -0.15
CA LEU A 489 -17.33 22.15 -1.10
C LEU A 489 -15.88 22.16 -1.56
N LEU A 490 -15.66 22.03 -2.87
CA LEU A 490 -14.34 22.05 -3.49
C LEU A 490 -13.85 23.49 -3.74
N ALA A 491 -12.54 23.65 -3.90
CA ALA A 491 -11.91 24.96 -4.12
C ALA A 491 -12.39 25.68 -5.39
N ASN A 492 -12.85 24.94 -6.39
CA ASN A 492 -13.43 25.47 -7.63
C ASN A 492 -14.94 25.77 -7.53
N GLY A 493 -15.55 25.65 -6.34
CA GLY A 493 -16.96 25.95 -6.11
C GLY A 493 -17.93 24.79 -6.39
N LEU A 494 -17.46 23.66 -6.91
CA LEU A 494 -18.27 22.45 -7.07
C LEU A 494 -18.50 21.76 -5.72
N TYR A 495 -19.56 20.95 -5.65
CA TYR A 495 -19.81 20.07 -4.52
C TYR A 495 -19.43 18.64 -4.87
N SER A 496 -18.90 17.89 -3.90
CA SER A 496 -18.63 16.47 -4.04
C SER A 496 -19.20 15.66 -2.88
N PHE A 497 -19.43 14.38 -3.12
CA PHE A 497 -19.66 13.39 -2.07
C PHE A 497 -19.21 12.01 -2.53
N THR A 498 -18.91 11.15 -1.56
CA THR A 498 -18.67 9.72 -1.80
C THR A 498 -19.91 8.93 -1.39
N CYS A 499 -20.43 8.07 -2.25
CA CYS A 499 -21.56 7.22 -1.91
C CYS A 499 -21.19 6.29 -0.74
N LYS A 500 -21.94 6.33 0.36
CA LYS A 500 -21.67 5.53 1.58
C LYS A 500 -21.69 4.03 1.33
N ARG A 501 -22.39 3.60 0.29
CA ARG A 501 -22.56 2.19 -0.10
C ARG A 501 -21.43 1.76 -1.01
N CYS A 502 -21.43 2.25 -2.25
CA CYS A 502 -20.50 1.78 -3.26
C CYS A 502 -19.18 2.54 -3.38
N GLN A 503 -18.95 3.54 -2.52
CA GLN A 503 -17.74 4.36 -2.50
C GLN A 503 -17.43 5.05 -3.85
N ALA A 504 -18.44 5.20 -4.72
CA ALA A 504 -18.32 5.99 -5.93
C ALA A 504 -18.30 7.48 -5.59
N ASN A 505 -17.44 8.24 -6.25
CA ASN A 505 -17.29 9.67 -6.04
C ASN A 505 -18.13 10.43 -7.08
N PHE A 506 -18.84 11.44 -6.61
CA PHE A 506 -19.70 12.28 -7.42
C PHE A 506 -19.28 13.73 -7.27
N VAL A 507 -19.33 14.48 -8.37
CA VAL A 507 -19.14 15.94 -8.40
C VAL A 507 -20.32 16.57 -9.11
N TYR A 508 -20.81 17.71 -8.63
CA TYR A 508 -22.01 18.33 -9.17
C TYR A 508 -22.09 19.83 -8.86
N ILE A 509 -22.90 20.54 -9.65
CA ILE A 509 -23.29 21.93 -9.40
C ILE A 509 -24.55 21.90 -8.53
N LYS A 510 -24.49 22.56 -7.37
CA LYS A 510 -25.60 22.59 -6.41
C LYS A 510 -26.57 23.73 -6.71
N ASP A 511 -27.87 23.45 -6.53
CA ASP A 511 -28.95 24.43 -6.70
C ASP A 511 -28.83 25.17 -8.05
N PHE A 512 -28.62 24.42 -9.13
CA PHE A 512 -28.42 24.93 -10.48
C PHE A 512 -29.59 25.82 -10.91
N CYS A 513 -29.23 26.90 -11.56
CA CYS A 513 -30.09 28.02 -11.88
C CYS A 513 -30.78 28.70 -10.67
N GLY A 514 -30.20 28.57 -9.47
CA GLY A 514 -30.79 29.08 -8.22
C GLY A 514 -32.05 28.34 -7.78
N ILE A 515 -32.34 27.18 -8.37
CA ILE A 515 -33.49 26.34 -8.02
C ILE A 515 -33.03 25.35 -6.96
N LYS A 516 -33.65 25.42 -5.77
CA LYS A 516 -33.31 24.54 -4.65
C LYS A 516 -33.42 23.06 -5.05
N ASP A 517 -32.40 22.28 -4.70
CA ASP A 517 -32.27 20.84 -4.94
C ASP A 517 -32.18 20.42 -6.43
N LYS A 518 -32.19 21.37 -7.38
CA LYS A 518 -31.91 21.10 -8.79
C LYS A 518 -30.40 20.99 -9.02
N ASN A 519 -29.82 19.83 -8.79
CA ASN A 519 -28.39 19.62 -8.95
C ASN A 519 -28.06 19.13 -10.37
N ILE A 520 -26.88 19.50 -10.89
CA ILE A 520 -26.36 18.96 -12.16
C ILE A 520 -25.12 18.14 -11.86
N GLU A 521 -25.23 16.82 -12.01
CA GLU A 521 -24.10 15.90 -11.88
C GLU A 521 -23.15 16.03 -13.07
N LEU A 522 -21.85 16.06 -12.77
CA LEU A 522 -20.79 16.23 -13.74
C LEU A 522 -19.87 14.99 -13.75
N THR A 523 -19.50 14.56 -14.94
CA THR A 523 -18.38 13.63 -15.17
C THR A 523 -17.11 14.44 -15.40
N VAL A 524 -15.99 14.03 -14.79
CA VAL A 524 -14.68 14.64 -15.01
C VAL A 524 -13.96 13.85 -16.10
N GLU A 525 -13.67 14.50 -17.22
CA GLU A 525 -12.98 13.91 -18.35
C GLU A 525 -11.47 13.79 -18.09
N PRO A 526 -10.73 12.92 -18.81
CA PRO A 526 -9.27 12.75 -18.62
C PRO A 526 -8.43 14.02 -18.81
N ASP A 527 -8.96 15.00 -19.54
CA ASP A 527 -8.33 16.31 -19.78
C ASP A 527 -8.66 17.35 -18.69
N GLY A 528 -9.48 16.99 -17.70
CA GLY A 528 -9.92 17.85 -16.61
C GLY A 528 -11.15 18.71 -16.92
N SER A 529 -11.77 18.56 -18.11
CA SER A 529 -13.04 19.19 -18.44
C SER A 529 -14.23 18.46 -17.79
N TYR A 530 -15.39 19.12 -17.75
CA TYR A 530 -16.60 18.59 -17.13
C TYR A 530 -17.71 18.39 -18.17
N THR A 531 -18.41 17.26 -18.08
CA THR A 531 -19.58 16.94 -18.91
C THR A 531 -20.80 16.66 -18.04
N ALA A 532 -21.95 17.26 -18.33
CA ALA A 532 -23.20 16.97 -17.61
C ALA A 532 -23.69 15.54 -17.90
N ALA A 533 -24.03 14.79 -16.84
CA ALA A 533 -24.50 13.41 -16.95
C ALA A 533 -25.93 13.31 -17.54
N GLU A 534 -26.73 14.36 -17.40
CA GLU A 534 -28.11 14.45 -17.87
C GLU A 534 -28.32 15.72 -18.73
N PRO A 535 -29.37 15.77 -19.57
CA PRO A 535 -29.74 16.98 -20.29
C PRO A 535 -29.91 18.19 -19.38
N VAL A 536 -29.47 19.35 -19.85
CA VAL A 536 -29.45 20.59 -19.06
C VAL A 536 -30.53 21.53 -19.56
N ASP A 537 -31.48 21.87 -18.69
CA ASP A 537 -32.55 22.81 -19.00
C ASP A 537 -32.27 24.19 -18.38
N ILE A 538 -32.17 25.21 -19.23
CA ILE A 538 -32.04 26.61 -18.85
C ILE A 538 -33.29 27.37 -19.34
N ASN A 539 -33.94 28.05 -18.42
CA ASN A 539 -34.99 28.99 -18.76
C ASN A 539 -34.41 30.40 -18.79
N ASP A 540 -34.79 31.15 -19.80
CA ASP A 540 -34.51 32.58 -19.90
C ASP A 540 -34.92 33.29 -18.61
N ASN A 541 -34.06 34.19 -18.11
CA ASN A 541 -34.25 34.95 -16.87
C ASN A 541 -34.18 34.13 -15.56
N THR A 542 -33.77 32.86 -15.60
CA THR A 542 -33.32 32.16 -14.38
C THR A 542 -31.89 32.59 -14.02
N PRO A 543 -31.54 32.67 -12.72
CA PRO A 543 -30.14 32.77 -12.34
C PRO A 543 -29.32 31.68 -13.03
N TYR A 544 -28.07 31.94 -13.35
CA TYR A 544 -27.12 30.91 -13.77
C TYR A 544 -25.93 30.99 -12.82
N ASN A 545 -25.51 29.85 -12.28
CA ASN A 545 -24.60 29.77 -11.14
C ASN A 545 -23.55 28.67 -11.25
N SER A 546 -23.22 28.24 -12.47
CA SER A 546 -22.10 27.30 -12.64
C SER A 546 -20.80 27.96 -12.21
N PRO A 547 -20.01 27.38 -11.29
CA PRO A 547 -18.72 27.93 -10.90
C PRO A 547 -17.59 27.53 -11.88
N VAL A 548 -17.87 26.65 -12.83
CA VAL A 548 -16.92 26.09 -13.82
C VAL A 548 -17.50 26.09 -15.23
N ASP A 549 -16.64 25.98 -16.23
CA ASP A 549 -17.04 25.66 -17.60
C ASP A 549 -17.40 24.16 -17.68
N PHE A 550 -18.43 23.81 -18.43
CA PHE A 550 -18.83 22.42 -18.64
C PHE A 550 -19.58 22.23 -19.97
N THR A 551 -19.60 21.01 -20.48
CA THR A 551 -20.33 20.64 -21.69
C THR A 551 -21.65 19.96 -21.32
N ALA A 552 -22.76 20.47 -21.83
CA ALA A 552 -24.04 19.75 -21.81
C ALA A 552 -24.16 18.94 -23.10
N THR A 553 -24.27 17.61 -22.97
CA THR A 553 -24.54 16.72 -24.12
C THR A 553 -25.80 17.13 -24.86
N THR A 554 -26.80 17.60 -24.11
CA THR A 554 -28.01 18.25 -24.63
C THR A 554 -28.34 19.45 -23.75
N LEU A 555 -28.41 20.64 -24.34
CA LEU A 555 -28.88 21.86 -23.70
C LEU A 555 -30.23 22.27 -24.28
N ASN A 556 -31.25 22.40 -23.43
CA ASN A 556 -32.52 23.00 -23.79
C ASN A 556 -32.61 24.41 -23.22
N TYR A 557 -32.63 25.41 -24.09
CA TYR A 557 -32.78 26.81 -23.71
C TYR A 557 -34.18 27.30 -24.08
N THR A 558 -35.00 27.61 -23.08
CA THR A 558 -36.38 28.04 -23.26
C THR A 558 -36.52 29.53 -23.01
N ARG A 559 -37.08 30.26 -23.98
CA ARG A 559 -37.29 31.71 -23.91
C ARG A 559 -38.70 32.09 -24.35
N ASN A 560 -39.29 33.07 -23.67
CA ASN A 560 -40.55 33.69 -24.07
C ASN A 560 -40.32 34.95 -24.92
N TYR A 561 -40.84 34.98 -26.14
CA TYR A 561 -40.64 36.09 -27.08
C TYR A 561 -41.84 37.05 -27.08
N LEU A 562 -41.58 38.34 -26.86
CA LEU A 562 -42.59 39.33 -26.47
C LEU A 562 -43.45 39.91 -27.62
N GLY A 563 -43.11 39.67 -28.89
CA GLY A 563 -43.89 40.19 -30.02
C GLY A 563 -43.37 39.77 -31.40
N ALA A 564 -44.27 39.80 -32.39
CA ALA A 564 -43.97 39.54 -33.80
C ALA A 564 -43.02 40.61 -34.36
N ASP A 565 -41.96 40.18 -35.05
CA ASP A 565 -40.96 40.98 -35.76
C ASP A 565 -40.16 41.99 -34.91
N GLN A 566 -40.06 41.75 -33.60
CA GLN A 566 -39.31 42.59 -32.67
C GLN A 566 -37.93 42.03 -32.34
N TRP A 567 -36.90 42.88 -32.43
CA TRP A 567 -35.56 42.57 -31.92
C TRP A 567 -35.55 42.58 -30.40
N GLN A 568 -34.97 41.53 -29.81
CA GLN A 568 -34.86 41.30 -28.38
C GLN A 568 -33.41 40.94 -28.06
N ALA A 569 -32.85 41.59 -27.05
CA ALA A 569 -31.50 41.27 -26.59
C ALA A 569 -31.47 39.91 -25.92
N VAL A 570 -30.39 39.17 -26.15
CA VAL A 570 -30.09 37.91 -25.49
C VAL A 570 -28.67 37.99 -24.92
N TYR A 571 -28.55 37.51 -23.69
CA TYR A 571 -27.29 37.18 -23.05
C TYR A 571 -27.44 35.72 -22.64
N VAL A 572 -26.51 34.85 -23.04
CA VAL A 572 -26.52 33.45 -22.59
C VAL A 572 -25.16 33.00 -22.08
N PRO A 573 -25.12 32.06 -21.11
CA PRO A 573 -23.88 31.53 -20.55
C PRO A 573 -23.27 30.39 -21.40
N PHE A 574 -23.66 30.28 -22.68
CA PHE A 574 -23.28 29.16 -23.53
C PHE A 574 -22.90 29.62 -24.94
N GLU A 575 -21.98 28.89 -25.54
CA GLU A 575 -21.61 29.05 -26.95
C GLU A 575 -22.74 28.53 -27.84
N ALA A 576 -23.00 29.20 -28.96
CA ALA A 576 -24.01 28.80 -29.94
C ALA A 576 -23.53 29.10 -31.36
N ASN A 577 -24.09 28.45 -32.37
CA ASN A 577 -23.92 28.81 -33.78
C ASN A 577 -25.14 29.59 -34.28
N ALA A 578 -24.97 30.39 -35.34
CA ALA A 578 -26.09 31.10 -35.97
C ALA A 578 -27.24 30.15 -36.33
N THR A 579 -26.89 28.96 -36.82
CA THR A 579 -27.82 27.90 -37.24
C THR A 579 -28.69 27.37 -36.11
N ASP A 580 -28.17 27.35 -34.87
CA ASP A 580 -28.93 26.89 -33.70
C ASP A 580 -30.20 27.75 -33.49
N TRP A 581 -30.15 29.02 -33.91
CA TRP A 581 -31.26 29.96 -33.87
C TRP A 581 -32.01 30.01 -35.21
N THR A 582 -31.30 30.19 -36.33
CA THR A 582 -31.92 30.44 -37.64
C THR A 582 -32.75 29.27 -38.14
N ASP A 583 -32.35 28.03 -37.84
CA ASP A 583 -33.08 26.82 -38.23
C ASP A 583 -34.41 26.70 -37.50
N LYS A 584 -34.60 27.45 -36.41
CA LYS A 584 -35.86 27.57 -35.65
C LYS A 584 -36.67 28.81 -36.02
N GLY A 585 -36.32 29.47 -37.13
CA GLY A 585 -36.98 30.68 -37.61
C GLY A 585 -36.66 31.93 -36.78
N ILE A 586 -35.58 31.90 -35.99
CA ILE A 586 -35.12 33.03 -35.18
C ILE A 586 -33.96 33.71 -35.91
N THR A 587 -34.15 34.96 -36.29
CA THR A 587 -33.04 35.78 -36.82
C THR A 587 -32.12 36.16 -35.67
N VAL A 588 -30.81 35.96 -35.81
CA VAL A 588 -29.80 36.42 -34.86
C VAL A 588 -28.89 37.48 -35.48
N ALA A 589 -28.42 38.43 -34.67
CA ALA A 589 -27.48 39.46 -35.09
C ALA A 589 -26.53 39.84 -33.95
N SER A 590 -25.28 40.16 -34.30
CA SER A 590 -24.37 40.83 -33.38
C SER A 590 -24.60 42.34 -33.39
N ILE A 591 -24.30 42.98 -32.27
CA ILE A 591 -24.29 44.43 -32.17
C ILE A 591 -23.04 44.96 -32.88
N ASN A 592 -23.20 45.93 -33.79
CA ASN A 592 -22.08 46.55 -34.50
C ASN A 592 -21.79 47.96 -33.94
N ASN A 593 -22.80 48.82 -33.86
CA ASN A 593 -22.63 50.24 -33.52
C ASN A 593 -23.95 50.83 -32.98
N PHE A 594 -23.86 51.95 -32.25
CA PHE A 594 -25.01 52.79 -31.90
C PHE A 594 -24.90 54.12 -32.64
N HIS A 595 -25.97 54.52 -33.33
CA HIS A 595 -26.05 55.81 -33.99
C HIS A 595 -27.05 56.69 -33.28
N GLU A 596 -26.75 57.97 -33.09
CA GLU A 596 -27.72 58.96 -32.64
C GLU A 596 -27.93 59.99 -33.75
N TYR A 597 -29.18 60.21 -34.15
CA TYR A 597 -29.51 61.25 -35.12
C TYR A 597 -30.61 62.16 -34.61
N GLU A 598 -30.47 63.42 -34.96
CA GLU A 598 -31.45 64.45 -34.64
C GLU A 598 -32.70 64.26 -35.50
N LYS A 599 -33.87 64.21 -34.87
CA LYS A 599 -35.15 64.13 -35.58
C LYS A 599 -35.33 65.39 -36.42
N LYS A 600 -35.87 65.24 -37.63
CA LYS A 600 -36.07 66.36 -38.58
C LYS A 600 -36.99 67.47 -38.03
N ASP A 601 -37.85 67.15 -37.07
CA ASP A 601 -38.77 68.07 -36.41
C ASP A 601 -38.17 68.81 -35.20
N GLY A 602 -36.91 68.53 -34.86
CA GLY A 602 -36.23 69.11 -33.70
C GLY A 602 -36.75 68.61 -32.35
N SER A 603 -37.61 67.60 -32.32
CA SER A 603 -38.23 67.06 -31.08
C SER A 603 -37.28 66.22 -30.23
N GLY A 604 -36.03 66.02 -30.68
CA GLY A 604 -35.00 65.29 -29.94
C GLY A 604 -34.12 64.46 -30.86
N TYR A 605 -33.47 63.44 -30.28
CA TYR A 605 -32.62 62.49 -30.99
C TYR A 605 -33.28 61.10 -31.02
N GLU A 606 -33.01 60.32 -32.07
CA GLU A 606 -33.26 58.88 -32.11
C GLU A 606 -31.92 58.15 -32.04
N THR A 607 -31.83 57.18 -31.15
CA THR A 607 -30.73 56.22 -31.14
C THR A 607 -31.14 55.00 -31.95
N VAL A 608 -30.35 54.63 -32.95
CA VAL A 608 -30.51 53.42 -33.74
C VAL A 608 -29.36 52.48 -33.49
N LEU A 609 -29.72 51.21 -33.34
CA LEU A 609 -28.78 50.12 -33.19
C LEU A 609 -28.43 49.57 -34.57
N GLU A 610 -27.15 49.69 -34.93
CA GLU A 610 -26.61 49.00 -36.08
C GLU A 610 -26.25 47.57 -35.68
N VAL A 611 -26.78 46.61 -36.45
CA VAL A 611 -26.65 45.19 -36.16
C VAL A 611 -26.14 44.48 -37.40
N LYS A 612 -25.26 43.51 -37.19
CA LYS A 612 -24.81 42.62 -38.25
C LYS A 612 -25.58 41.32 -38.13
N LYS A 613 -26.56 41.12 -39.03
CA LYS A 613 -27.28 39.84 -39.12
C LYS A 613 -26.30 38.71 -39.40
N ALA A 614 -26.46 37.61 -38.68
CA ALA A 614 -25.67 36.42 -38.88
C ALA A 614 -26.54 35.31 -39.46
N THR A 615 -26.02 34.64 -40.48
CA THR A 615 -26.60 33.41 -41.06
C THR A 615 -25.69 32.21 -40.88
N SER A 616 -24.45 32.43 -40.43
CA SER A 616 -23.45 31.43 -40.08
C SER A 616 -22.45 32.04 -39.08
N GLY A 617 -21.62 31.21 -38.46
CA GLY A 617 -20.59 31.62 -37.49
C GLY A 617 -20.98 31.35 -36.03
N ALA A 618 -19.96 31.29 -35.18
CA ALA A 618 -20.08 31.04 -33.76
C ALA A 618 -20.41 32.32 -32.99
N PHE A 619 -21.17 32.13 -31.92
CA PHE A 619 -21.54 33.09 -30.89
C PHE A 619 -20.86 32.64 -29.60
N GLU A 620 -20.03 33.52 -29.07
CA GLU A 620 -19.34 33.31 -27.81
C GLU A 620 -20.35 33.36 -26.65
N ALA A 621 -20.12 32.51 -25.65
CA ALA A 621 -20.84 32.63 -24.38
C ALA A 621 -20.59 34.00 -23.75
N ASN A 622 -21.46 34.39 -22.83
CA ASN A 622 -21.32 35.62 -22.06
C ASN A 622 -21.13 36.87 -22.93
N THR A 623 -21.68 36.91 -24.16
CA THR A 623 -21.61 38.05 -25.09
C THR A 623 -23.01 38.53 -25.51
N PRO A 624 -23.24 39.86 -25.67
CA PRO A 624 -24.54 40.38 -26.10
C PRO A 624 -24.87 40.10 -27.56
N TYR A 625 -26.07 39.56 -27.80
CA TYR A 625 -26.62 39.41 -29.15
C TYR A 625 -28.07 39.86 -29.22
N LEU A 626 -28.60 39.92 -30.45
CA LEU A 626 -29.98 40.26 -30.72
C LEU A 626 -30.66 39.13 -31.45
N LEU A 627 -31.86 38.77 -30.99
CA LEU A 627 -32.73 37.79 -31.61
C LEU A 627 -34.01 38.46 -32.10
N ARG A 628 -34.55 38.01 -33.23
CA ARG A 628 -35.85 38.46 -33.75
C ARG A 628 -36.63 37.29 -34.30
N THR A 629 -37.89 37.20 -33.93
CA THR A 629 -38.81 36.13 -34.35
C THR A 629 -40.07 36.77 -34.95
N LYS A 630 -40.68 36.10 -35.92
CA LYS A 630 -41.93 36.54 -36.57
C LYS A 630 -43.16 36.36 -35.68
N ASP A 631 -43.08 35.48 -34.68
CA ASP A 631 -44.19 35.13 -33.80
C ASP A 631 -43.81 35.35 -32.32
N ASN A 632 -44.83 35.49 -31.46
CA ASN A 632 -44.68 35.58 -30.01
C ASN A 632 -44.79 34.19 -29.33
N GLY A 633 -44.52 34.14 -28.02
CA GLY A 633 -44.69 32.95 -27.20
C GLY A 633 -43.39 32.23 -26.83
N SER A 634 -43.52 31.16 -26.05
CA SER A 634 -42.40 30.37 -25.53
C SER A 634 -41.84 29.46 -26.62
N LYS A 635 -40.52 29.53 -26.87
CA LYS A 635 -39.80 28.61 -27.75
C LYS A 635 -38.60 28.03 -27.02
N THR A 636 -38.35 26.76 -27.24
CA THR A 636 -37.17 26.05 -26.74
C THR A 636 -36.27 25.73 -27.92
N ILE A 637 -35.00 26.10 -27.81
CA ILE A 637 -33.96 25.59 -28.72
C ILE A 637 -33.20 24.48 -28.02
N THR A 638 -32.79 23.47 -28.79
CA THR A 638 -31.98 22.36 -28.30
C THR A 638 -30.64 22.40 -29.02
N ILE A 639 -29.56 22.49 -28.25
CA ILE A 639 -28.18 22.50 -28.74
C ILE A 639 -27.50 21.24 -28.23
N ASN A 640 -26.89 20.47 -29.14
CA ASN A 640 -26.14 19.28 -28.78
C ASN A 640 -24.68 19.64 -28.51
N ASN A 641 -24.08 19.04 -27.47
CA ASN A 641 -22.72 19.34 -27.03
C ASN A 641 -22.48 20.84 -26.81
N ALA A 642 -23.44 21.50 -26.18
CA ALA A 642 -23.35 22.93 -25.90
C ALA A 642 -22.30 23.17 -24.81
N LYS A 643 -21.36 24.06 -25.07
CA LYS A 643 -20.36 24.46 -24.09
C LYS A 643 -20.88 25.63 -23.26
N LEU A 644 -21.07 25.39 -21.98
CA LEU A 644 -21.48 26.39 -21.01
C LEU A 644 -20.24 26.91 -20.27
N HIS A 645 -20.16 28.23 -20.11
CA HIS A 645 -19.08 28.90 -19.41
C HIS A 645 -19.46 29.14 -17.96
N LYS A 646 -18.45 29.26 -17.09
CA LYS A 646 -18.64 29.62 -15.70
C LYS A 646 -19.39 30.96 -15.60
N ALA A 647 -20.14 31.10 -14.52
CA ALA A 647 -20.92 32.28 -14.24
C ALA A 647 -19.98 33.43 -13.85
N SER A 648 -19.63 34.27 -14.82
CA SER A 648 -18.78 35.45 -14.68
C SER A 648 -19.59 36.72 -14.96
N SER A 649 -19.20 37.82 -14.30
CA SER A 649 -19.60 39.15 -14.74
C SER A 649 -18.61 39.59 -15.81
N GLU A 650 -19.12 39.88 -17.01
CA GLU A 650 -18.30 40.38 -18.11
C GLU A 650 -18.85 41.70 -18.63
N THR A 651 -17.94 42.57 -19.07
CA THR A 651 -18.24 43.89 -19.60
C THR A 651 -17.82 43.93 -21.06
N TYR A 652 -18.78 44.19 -21.95
CA TYR A 652 -18.55 44.33 -23.38
C TYR A 652 -18.75 45.78 -23.81
N TYR A 653 -17.84 46.28 -24.63
CA TYR A 653 -17.82 47.69 -25.03
C TYR A 653 -18.41 47.86 -26.42
N CYS A 654 -19.37 48.77 -26.57
CA CYS A 654 -19.77 49.32 -27.86
C CYS A 654 -19.59 50.83 -27.85
N MET A 655 -19.34 51.43 -29.01
CA MET A 655 -19.11 52.86 -29.14
C MET A 655 -20.09 53.46 -30.14
N SER A 656 -20.51 54.71 -29.92
CA SER A 656 -21.01 55.60 -30.96
C SER A 656 -20.01 56.73 -31.22
N MET A 657 -20.41 57.72 -32.02
CA MET A 657 -19.66 58.95 -32.19
C MET A 657 -19.40 59.73 -30.90
N THR A 658 -20.29 59.60 -29.90
CA THR A 658 -20.34 60.47 -28.71
C THR A 658 -20.29 59.69 -27.40
N ARG A 659 -20.71 58.41 -27.41
CA ARG A 659 -20.91 57.59 -26.20
C ARG A 659 -20.08 56.32 -26.23
N GLN A 660 -19.64 55.91 -25.06
CA GLN A 660 -19.26 54.53 -24.79
C GLN A 660 -20.42 53.86 -24.05
N TYR A 661 -20.71 52.63 -24.48
CA TYR A 661 -21.76 51.78 -23.95
C TYR A 661 -21.12 50.55 -23.34
N ASP A 662 -21.26 50.40 -22.03
CA ASP A 662 -20.76 49.24 -21.31
C ASP A 662 -21.92 48.29 -21.08
N PHE A 663 -21.87 47.17 -21.78
CA PHE A 663 -22.79 46.06 -21.61
C PHE A 663 -22.30 45.18 -20.48
N THR A 664 -22.90 45.30 -19.31
CA THR A 664 -22.65 44.40 -18.19
C THR A 664 -23.79 43.40 -18.05
N GLY A 665 -23.44 42.12 -18.07
CA GLY A 665 -24.37 41.04 -17.78
C GLY A 665 -23.99 40.35 -16.47
N ILE A 666 -25.00 40.03 -15.65
CA ILE A 666 -24.78 39.40 -14.34
C ILE A 666 -25.34 37.98 -14.38
N TYR A 667 -24.45 37.00 -14.29
CA TYR A 667 -24.79 35.63 -13.98
C TYR A 667 -24.27 35.25 -12.59
N THR A 668 -24.85 35.81 -11.53
CA THR A 668 -25.06 35.18 -10.20
C THR A 668 -25.47 36.21 -9.13
N ARG A 669 -26.16 35.70 -8.11
CA ARG A 669 -26.83 36.37 -6.98
C ARG A 669 -25.95 37.40 -6.26
N GLN A 670 -26.26 38.69 -6.37
CA GLN A 670 -25.79 39.69 -5.41
C GLN A 670 -26.75 39.79 -4.24
N SER A 671 -26.36 39.24 -3.09
CA SER A 671 -26.72 39.86 -1.82
C SER A 671 -25.83 41.10 -1.63
N GLY A 672 -26.44 42.29 -1.59
CA GLY A 672 -25.80 43.48 -1.00
C GLY A 672 -25.04 44.42 -1.93
N LEU A 673 -25.53 44.75 -3.13
CA LEU A 673 -25.01 45.88 -3.91
C LEU A 673 -26.17 46.70 -4.50
N GLY A 674 -26.21 47.99 -4.15
CA GLY A 674 -27.22 48.96 -4.65
C GLY A 674 -27.88 49.85 -3.60
N GLN A 675 -27.46 49.85 -2.33
CA GLN A 675 -27.79 50.98 -1.44
C GLN A 675 -26.77 52.09 -1.65
N ASP A 676 -27.26 53.12 -2.32
CA ASP A 676 -26.86 54.52 -2.25
C ASP A 676 -26.16 55.08 -3.50
N GLY A 677 -26.91 55.94 -4.22
CA GLY A 677 -26.32 57.07 -4.96
C GLY A 677 -26.60 57.14 -6.46
N SER A 678 -27.78 57.66 -6.81
CA SER A 678 -28.09 58.47 -8.02
C SER A 678 -27.77 57.93 -9.43
N SER A 679 -28.87 57.51 -10.09
CA SER A 679 -29.21 57.71 -11.52
C SER A 679 -28.32 57.11 -12.61
N VAL A 680 -28.60 55.84 -12.96
CA VAL A 680 -28.40 55.32 -14.33
C VAL A 680 -29.78 55.24 -14.98
N ALA A 681 -30.04 56.06 -16.00
CA ALA A 681 -31.22 55.87 -16.84
C ALA A 681 -30.99 54.60 -17.68
N VAL A 682 -31.61 53.49 -17.30
CA VAL A 682 -31.56 52.24 -18.05
C VAL A 682 -32.47 52.37 -19.27
N TYR A 683 -31.89 52.20 -20.46
CA TYR A 683 -32.65 52.15 -21.71
C TYR A 683 -32.84 50.69 -22.13
N ALA A 684 -34.07 50.33 -22.53
CA ALA A 684 -34.40 49.00 -23.04
C ALA A 684 -35.00 49.09 -24.45
N LEU A 685 -34.86 48.04 -25.25
CA LEU A 685 -35.65 47.90 -26.48
C LEU A 685 -37.12 47.77 -26.08
N ASN A 686 -37.94 48.72 -26.50
CA ASN A 686 -39.38 48.70 -26.28
C ASN A 686 -40.06 47.64 -27.18
N LYS A 687 -41.38 47.48 -27.02
CA LYS A 687 -42.23 46.57 -27.81
C LYS A 687 -42.28 46.89 -29.33
N GLN A 688 -41.39 47.74 -29.85
CA GLN A 688 -41.27 48.07 -31.27
C GLN A 688 -39.81 47.90 -31.76
N GLY A 689 -38.90 47.40 -30.93
CA GLY A 689 -37.47 47.29 -31.28
C GLY A 689 -36.73 48.63 -31.27
N LEU A 690 -37.26 49.64 -30.55
CA LEU A 690 -36.65 50.97 -30.40
C LEU A 690 -36.13 51.14 -28.97
N ILE A 691 -34.98 51.77 -28.80
CA ILE A 691 -34.40 52.05 -27.49
C ILE A 691 -35.26 53.11 -26.78
N ALA A 692 -35.77 52.82 -25.58
CA ALA A 692 -36.64 53.72 -24.81
C ALA A 692 -36.24 53.78 -23.32
N PRO A 693 -36.43 54.95 -22.65
CA PRO A 693 -36.22 55.09 -21.21
C PRO A 693 -37.31 54.37 -20.39
N LEU A 694 -36.92 53.76 -19.27
CA LEU A 694 -37.83 53.14 -18.31
C LEU A 694 -38.66 54.21 -17.55
N ASP A 695 -39.97 54.25 -17.82
CA ASP A 695 -40.99 55.00 -17.06
C ASP A 695 -41.66 54.07 -16.03
N ALA A 696 -41.91 54.58 -14.83
CA ALA A 696 -42.47 53.87 -13.67
C ALA A 696 -43.87 53.23 -13.87
N SER A 697 -44.55 53.47 -14.99
CA SER A 697 -45.92 52.98 -15.27
C SER A 697 -46.01 51.76 -16.20
N LYS A 698 -44.88 51.16 -16.62
CA LYS A 698 -44.88 49.96 -17.48
C LYS A 698 -44.20 48.79 -16.81
N GLU A 699 -44.94 47.70 -16.60
CA GLU A 699 -44.34 46.41 -16.24
C GLU A 699 -43.41 45.94 -17.37
N VAL A 700 -42.10 45.98 -17.09
CA VAL A 700 -41.06 45.41 -17.93
C VAL A 700 -40.72 44.03 -17.39
N GLY A 701 -41.03 42.99 -18.17
CA GLY A 701 -40.52 41.63 -17.92
C GLY A 701 -39.00 41.60 -18.13
N ALA A 702 -38.29 40.85 -17.30
CA ALA A 702 -36.84 40.97 -17.15
C ALA A 702 -36.02 40.32 -18.29
N GLN A 703 -34.96 41.03 -18.72
CA GLN A 703 -33.55 40.56 -18.71
C GLN A 703 -32.58 41.75 -18.53
N ARG A 704 -31.52 41.56 -17.75
CA ARG A 704 -30.62 42.60 -17.23
C ARG A 704 -29.35 42.72 -18.06
N TRP A 705 -29.30 43.76 -18.89
CA TRP A 705 -28.06 44.48 -19.17
C TRP A 705 -28.12 45.77 -18.38
N TYR A 706 -27.09 46.06 -17.59
CA TYR A 706 -26.90 47.43 -17.12
C TYR A 706 -26.04 48.12 -18.15
N LEU A 707 -26.70 48.93 -18.96
CA LEU A 707 -26.04 49.81 -19.92
C LEU A 707 -25.51 51.01 -19.13
N THR A 708 -24.22 51.01 -18.82
CA THR A 708 -23.57 52.22 -18.34
C THR A 708 -23.21 53.07 -19.55
N VAL A 709 -23.67 54.31 -19.56
CA VAL A 709 -23.41 55.25 -20.65
C VAL A 709 -22.47 56.34 -20.13
N SER A 710 -21.34 56.52 -20.80
CA SER A 710 -20.41 57.60 -20.53
C SER A 710 -20.10 58.38 -21.80
N ASN A 711 -19.68 59.64 -21.67
CA ASN A 711 -19.02 60.32 -22.79
C ASN A 711 -17.73 59.56 -23.12
N ARG A 712 -17.33 59.49 -24.40
CA ARG A 712 -16.08 58.83 -24.81
C ARG A 712 -14.81 59.41 -24.13
N ASN A 713 -14.90 60.61 -23.56
CA ASN A 713 -13.82 61.25 -22.79
C ASN A 713 -13.83 60.93 -21.28
N GLY A 714 -14.70 60.04 -20.81
CA GLY A 714 -14.79 59.60 -19.41
C GLY A 714 -15.51 60.56 -18.45
N SER A 715 -16.15 61.62 -18.95
CA SER A 715 -16.94 62.54 -18.11
C SER A 715 -18.38 62.07 -17.88
N ASN A 716 -18.90 62.27 -16.66
CA ASN A 716 -20.31 62.03 -16.31
C ASN A 716 -21.25 62.90 -17.16
N ILE A 717 -22.43 62.37 -17.49
CA ILE A 717 -23.41 63.01 -18.36
C ILE A 717 -24.06 64.20 -17.62
N SER A 718 -23.79 65.42 -18.05
CA SER A 718 -24.70 66.56 -17.81
C SER A 718 -25.54 66.80 -19.06
N GLN A 719 -26.82 67.13 -18.89
CA GLN A 719 -27.76 67.32 -19.99
C GLN A 719 -27.30 68.46 -20.92
N ALA A 720 -27.27 68.15 -22.22
CA ALA A 720 -27.10 69.02 -23.38
C ALA A 720 -25.67 69.44 -23.79
N SER A 721 -25.01 68.67 -24.68
CA SER A 721 -24.12 69.22 -25.73
C SER A 721 -23.95 68.26 -26.92
N LYS A 722 -23.74 68.83 -28.11
CA LYS A 722 -23.94 68.32 -29.49
C LYS A 722 -22.61 68.09 -30.23
N SER A 723 -22.49 67.16 -31.20
CA SER A 723 -21.78 67.29 -32.52
C SER A 723 -21.51 65.92 -33.23
N ARG A 724 -21.21 66.00 -34.54
CA ARG A 724 -21.16 64.96 -35.62
C ARG A 724 -19.70 64.54 -35.96
N SER A 725 -19.50 63.36 -36.56
CA SER A 725 -18.37 62.38 -36.51
C SER A 725 -16.98 62.60 -37.19
N ILE A 726 -15.93 61.85 -36.72
CA ILE A 726 -14.76 61.26 -37.47
C ILE A 726 -14.37 59.86 -36.89
N ASN A 727 -14.09 58.85 -37.73
CA ASN A 727 -13.59 57.50 -37.34
C ASN A 727 -12.04 57.41 -37.32
N ILE A 728 -11.48 56.72 -36.32
CA ILE A 728 -10.10 56.23 -36.24
C ILE A 728 -10.15 54.82 -35.63
N ASP A 729 -9.76 53.81 -36.39
CA ASP A 729 -9.67 52.42 -35.91
C ASP A 729 -8.21 51.96 -35.86
N GLU A 730 -7.78 51.39 -34.73
CA GLU A 730 -6.80 50.29 -34.66
C GLU A 730 -6.83 49.64 -33.26
N VAL A 731 -7.26 48.37 -33.16
CA VAL A 731 -6.62 47.36 -32.30
C VAL A 731 -6.85 45.99 -32.96
N GLY A 732 -5.79 45.40 -33.49
CA GLY A 732 -5.84 44.04 -34.05
C GLY A 732 -5.18 43.01 -33.12
N GLU A 733 -5.16 41.75 -33.58
CA GLU A 733 -3.99 40.89 -33.39
C GLU A 733 -3.47 40.43 -34.76
N GLY A 734 -2.16 40.62 -35.00
CA GLY A 734 -1.47 40.15 -36.20
C GLY A 734 -0.37 41.10 -36.69
N ALA A 735 0.87 40.59 -36.78
CA ALA A 735 2.08 41.34 -37.09
C ALA A 735 2.11 41.93 -38.52
N THR A 736 1.71 43.20 -38.66
CA THR A 736 2.31 44.18 -39.60
C THR A 736 1.75 45.57 -39.30
N THR A 737 2.63 46.49 -38.92
CA THR A 737 2.35 47.89 -38.58
C THR A 737 1.76 48.69 -39.75
N ALA A 738 0.58 49.27 -39.58
CA ALA A 738 0.14 50.53 -40.22
C ALA A 738 -1.29 50.88 -39.79
N ILE A 739 -1.52 52.10 -39.28
CA ILE A 739 -2.84 52.73 -39.21
C ILE A 739 -3.52 52.56 -40.57
N LYS A 740 -4.47 51.62 -40.67
CA LYS A 740 -5.09 51.26 -41.93
C LYS A 740 -6.34 52.11 -42.16
N GLY A 741 -6.10 53.40 -42.40
CA GLY A 741 -7.07 54.30 -43.04
C GLY A 741 -7.80 55.27 -42.11
N ILE A 742 -7.49 56.55 -42.24
CA ILE A 742 -8.45 57.62 -41.94
C ILE A 742 -9.35 57.72 -43.18
N GLN A 743 -10.53 57.09 -43.14
CA GLN A 743 -11.52 57.21 -44.22
C GLN A 743 -12.44 58.40 -43.96
N VAL A 744 -12.37 59.39 -44.85
CA VAL A 744 -13.42 60.40 -45.03
C VAL A 744 -14.23 59.97 -46.24
N ILE A 745 -15.41 59.38 -46.02
CA ILE A 745 -16.31 58.98 -47.11
C ILE A 745 -17.17 60.18 -47.49
N THR A 746 -17.12 60.59 -48.76
CA THR A 746 -18.10 61.50 -49.36
C THR A 746 -18.80 60.80 -50.54
N ASN A 747 -20.04 61.23 -50.82
CA ASN A 747 -21.04 60.50 -51.59
C ASN A 747 -20.85 60.46 -53.13
N ASN A 748 -19.69 60.13 -53.69
CA ASN A 748 -19.64 59.70 -55.11
C ASN A 748 -18.40 58.85 -55.41
N GLU A 749 -18.64 57.69 -56.03
CA GLU A 749 -17.65 56.68 -56.40
C GLU A 749 -16.78 57.10 -57.60
N ALA A 750 -15.46 56.98 -57.44
CA ALA A 750 -14.48 56.42 -58.37
C ALA A 750 -13.08 57.02 -58.06
N ASP A 751 -12.07 56.15 -58.03
CA ASP A 751 -10.64 56.41 -57.93
C ASP A 751 -10.00 56.66 -56.55
N ASN A 752 -9.58 55.52 -56.00
CA ASN A 752 -8.42 55.19 -55.15
C ASN A 752 -7.09 55.92 -55.48
N THR A 753 -7.06 57.26 -55.48
CA THR A 753 -5.78 58.00 -55.46
C THR A 753 -5.83 59.17 -54.48
N SER A 754 -4.71 59.37 -53.79
CA SER A 754 -4.50 60.43 -52.80
C SER A 754 -4.97 61.79 -53.32
N LEU A 755 -6.09 62.28 -52.81
CA LEU A 755 -6.54 63.62 -53.17
C LEU A 755 -5.67 64.65 -52.45
N ASN A 756 -4.69 65.15 -53.22
CA ASN A 756 -4.05 66.43 -52.95
C ASN A 756 -5.13 67.49 -52.68
N GLY A 757 -5.06 68.13 -51.52
CA GLY A 757 -6.08 69.03 -51.01
C GLY A 757 -5.75 69.48 -49.59
N ILE A 758 -6.37 70.58 -49.16
CA ILE A 758 -6.16 71.21 -47.86
C ILE A 758 -7.47 71.06 -47.08
N TYR A 759 -7.42 70.56 -45.85
CA TYR A 759 -8.59 70.28 -45.02
C TYR A 759 -8.38 70.83 -43.60
N ASP A 760 -9.44 71.34 -42.98
CA ASP A 760 -9.40 71.69 -41.55
C ASP A 760 -9.53 70.44 -40.65
N LEU A 761 -9.32 70.62 -39.35
CA LEU A 761 -9.41 69.54 -38.35
C LEU A 761 -10.85 69.03 -38.14
N GLN A 762 -11.84 69.65 -38.79
CA GLN A 762 -13.23 69.21 -38.83
C GLN A 762 -13.56 68.47 -40.13
N GLY A 763 -12.56 68.21 -40.99
CA GLY A 763 -12.71 67.44 -42.24
C GLY A 763 -13.28 68.23 -43.41
N ARG A 764 -13.43 69.56 -43.32
CA ARG A 764 -13.93 70.39 -44.42
C ARG A 764 -12.80 70.69 -45.41
N LYS A 765 -13.06 70.53 -46.70
CA LYS A 765 -12.11 70.88 -47.78
C LYS A 765 -12.00 72.40 -47.93
N LEU A 766 -10.79 72.91 -47.91
CA LEU A 766 -10.44 74.33 -48.02
C LEU A 766 -9.93 74.65 -49.42
N SER A 767 -10.28 75.83 -49.94
CA SER A 767 -9.86 76.30 -51.27
C SER A 767 -8.46 76.95 -51.28
N LYS A 768 -7.89 77.24 -50.10
CA LYS A 768 -6.54 77.80 -49.90
C LYS A 768 -6.00 77.42 -48.52
N GLU A 769 -4.69 77.50 -48.32
CA GLU A 769 -4.08 77.23 -47.01
C GLU A 769 -4.57 78.24 -45.97
N PRO A 770 -4.93 77.79 -44.75
CA PRO A 770 -5.19 78.67 -43.62
C PRO A 770 -3.99 79.59 -43.35
N THR A 771 -4.27 80.82 -42.92
CA THR A 771 -3.23 81.77 -42.56
C THR A 771 -2.69 81.57 -41.14
N HIS A 772 -3.43 80.85 -40.28
CA HIS A 772 -3.04 80.50 -38.91
C HIS A 772 -3.69 79.16 -38.52
N GLY A 773 -3.04 78.38 -37.65
CA GLY A 773 -3.59 77.16 -37.04
C GLY A 773 -3.13 75.86 -37.70
N ILE A 774 -3.71 74.76 -37.23
CA ILE A 774 -3.36 73.40 -37.66
C ILE A 774 -4.31 72.95 -38.77
N TYR A 775 -3.78 72.37 -39.84
CA TYR A 775 -4.56 71.82 -40.96
C TYR A 775 -3.88 70.59 -41.58
N ILE A 776 -4.62 69.86 -42.40
CA ILE A 776 -4.10 68.72 -43.15
C ILE A 776 -3.94 69.13 -44.61
N LYS A 777 -2.74 68.96 -45.18
CA LYS A 777 -2.51 69.15 -46.63
C LYS A 777 -1.90 67.89 -47.20
N ASN A 778 -2.53 67.33 -48.22
CA ASN A 778 -2.08 66.12 -48.92
C ASN A 778 -1.74 64.95 -47.96
N GLY A 779 -2.56 64.77 -46.92
CA GLY A 779 -2.41 63.70 -45.94
C GLY A 779 -1.33 63.92 -44.86
N LYS A 780 -0.68 65.08 -44.81
CA LYS A 780 0.27 65.45 -43.74
C LYS A 780 -0.26 66.62 -42.91
N LYS A 781 0.05 66.61 -41.61
CA LYS A 781 -0.28 67.69 -40.68
C LYS A 781 0.66 68.88 -40.90
N TYR A 782 0.10 70.06 -41.01
CA TYR A 782 0.82 71.33 -41.10
C TYR A 782 0.34 72.28 -39.99
N VAL A 783 1.26 73.11 -39.52
CA VAL A 783 1.00 74.16 -38.53
C VAL A 783 1.49 75.48 -39.12
N LYS A 784 0.65 76.50 -39.13
CA LYS A 784 0.98 77.86 -39.55
C LYS A 784 0.77 78.86 -38.43
#